data_AF-H2KRY2-F1
#
_entry.id   AF-H2KRY2-F1
#
_cell.length_a   1.000
_cell.length_b   1.000
_cell.length_c   1.000
_cell.angle_alpha   90.00
_cell.angle_beta   90.00
_cell.angle_gamma   90.00
#
_symmetry.space_group_name_H-M   'P 1'
#
loop_
_entity.id
_entity.type
_entity.pdbx_description
1 polymer ?
#
loop_
_entity_poly.entity_id
_entity_poly.type
_entity_poly.pdbx_seq_one_letter_code
_entity_poly.pdbx_strand_id
1 'polypeptide(L)'
;VLQNPTMRTYRLEKIVAVVALSLSMIWLLLNLFSNGLLLNKRRDSVTLASESIPKNKMKGSRTEQNHDFEMASYDPTHIELFIATNDERLRYDTKTTNHLSGTERNTQLTRPQILHFCLARRTHPVEGISHQLYEALLHNYLRQSECNHKYTAPLKIMVEWNSNDFCAPRANKSMPTHNPVKCLVILPTVDSALKFQNTTTALVNANVPLIVVAPTFVPGSFRPHTDILVSTLCYFELIGTTYSTSSTGHGDRSYLVTISVGQNSKPTSSEEGDGDVLNYLNDLYSVGDTSMDTGMMLSISTKSDELAQCWPDGKFKSIVQQLIGHLKWFPCANSMNVLRKSTFGIVPVGSSHLTTDQFNSFSWQIQLMLCLSSGAVPVLIGEGALPFPLAIDKELWARSIIRIPFHQSNETISVLRSTTSKQIKSLQYYGKMLFRRFFRNTAAYVSTLLLELSNRLGFVKPLAPQWRTVLKVSPSTNVPYYFSDPENRFTEPDLTDLSAAKQLENRQAAELNLQERIRLNPFWSFAFVPWSHSVKQSLFTAVILYYDRYNVLRHALFGLQNAPYLHSIIIVWNHPSEPDKFWLPKSYVPIKIYKAQNNSLNNRFLPLDIIETEAVLALDDDMKLSPAQIKTGFNVWKENRDRLVGFPARSHAYDSEKKAWTYVAGPSPTYSIVLTSGAFLHNYYLYTYTWDMPSEIRQFIDDKRNCEDIAMNFQISHLTRKPPIKVLKESYFPCHGCTAALSSRNDHYQTRSKCINEFINIYGYNPLIHTQVFMDQYV
;
A
#
# COMPACT_ATOMS: atom_id res chain seq x y z
N VAL A 1 22.73 27.47 47.84
CA VAL A 1 21.33 27.36 47.34
C VAL A 1 20.38 26.72 48.38
N LEU A 2 20.79 26.58 49.64
CA LEU A 2 19.87 26.44 50.77
C LEU A 2 19.58 27.84 51.34
N GLN A 3 18.45 28.01 52.04
CA GLN A 3 17.89 29.27 52.57
C GLN A 3 17.18 30.18 51.54
N ASN A 4 15.91 29.89 51.25
CA ASN A 4 14.91 30.93 50.90
C ASN A 4 13.48 30.46 51.29
N PRO A 5 12.79 31.11 52.25
CA PRO A 5 11.54 30.60 52.82
C PRO A 5 10.31 30.69 51.88
N THR A 6 10.33 31.52 50.83
CA THR A 6 9.19 31.69 49.90
C THR A 6 8.93 30.49 48.99
N MET A 7 9.89 29.57 48.85
CA MET A 7 9.78 28.37 48.01
C MET A 7 9.07 27.17 48.68
N ARG A 8 8.63 27.30 49.94
CA ARG A 8 8.03 26.19 50.70
C ARG A 8 6.54 25.96 50.38
N THR A 9 5.75 27.02 50.24
CA THR A 9 4.32 26.97 49.88
C THR A 9 4.13 26.49 48.44
N TYR A 10 4.85 27.08 47.48
CA TYR A 10 4.75 26.74 46.05
C TYR A 10 5.16 25.29 45.70
N ARG A 11 5.92 24.61 46.59
CA ARG A 11 6.23 23.19 46.46
C ARG A 11 5.17 22.29 47.09
N LEU A 12 4.49 22.72 48.15
CA LEU A 12 3.46 21.93 48.82
C LEU A 12 2.26 21.69 47.89
N GLU A 13 1.78 22.73 47.23
CA GLU A 13 0.64 22.65 46.30
C GLU A 13 0.92 21.72 45.11
N LYS A 14 2.13 21.77 44.54
CA LYS A 14 2.52 20.85 43.45
C LYS A 14 2.66 19.40 43.91
N ILE A 15 3.13 19.16 45.14
CA ILE A 15 3.18 17.80 45.71
C ILE A 15 1.76 17.27 45.95
N VAL A 16 0.85 18.09 46.50
CA VAL A 16 -0.57 17.70 46.69
C VAL A 16 -1.25 17.41 45.35
N ALA A 17 -1.03 18.24 44.33
CA ALA A 17 -1.59 18.00 42.99
C ALA A 17 -1.07 16.69 42.35
N VAL A 18 0.23 16.38 42.48
CA VAL A 18 0.81 15.13 41.97
C VAL A 18 0.30 13.91 42.76
N VAL A 19 0.15 14.01 44.08
CA VAL A 19 -0.43 12.94 44.90
C VAL A 19 -1.91 12.72 44.55
N ALA A 20 -2.69 13.78 44.34
CA ALA A 20 -4.09 13.67 43.92
C ALA A 20 -4.23 12.99 42.54
N LEU A 21 -3.44 13.41 41.55
CA LEU A 21 -3.38 12.76 40.23
C LEU A 21 -2.96 11.29 40.31
N SER A 22 -2.01 10.96 41.19
CA SER A 22 -1.55 9.58 41.41
C SER A 22 -2.66 8.72 42.03
N LEU A 23 -3.39 9.24 43.03
CA LEU A 23 -4.50 8.54 43.66
C LEU A 23 -5.69 8.36 42.72
N SER A 24 -6.01 9.36 41.89
CA SER A 24 -7.04 9.21 40.84
C SER A 24 -6.67 8.16 39.80
N MET A 25 -5.40 8.09 39.37
CA MET A 25 -4.90 7.02 38.48
C MET A 25 -4.98 5.64 39.13
N ILE A 26 -4.61 5.52 40.41
CA ILE A 26 -4.72 4.26 41.17
C ILE A 26 -6.19 3.84 41.31
N TRP A 27 -7.11 4.78 41.58
CA TRP A 27 -8.54 4.51 41.67
C TRP A 27 -9.15 4.09 40.31
N LEU A 28 -8.70 4.71 39.21
CA LEU A 28 -9.09 4.32 37.86
C LEU A 28 -8.60 2.90 37.52
N LEU A 29 -7.34 2.59 37.84
CA LEU A 29 -6.75 1.26 37.65
C LEU A 29 -7.44 0.19 38.51
N LEU A 30 -7.77 0.48 39.77
CA LEU A 30 -8.51 -0.45 40.64
C LEU A 30 -9.93 -0.74 40.11
N ASN A 31 -10.63 0.26 39.56
CA ASN A 31 -11.93 0.06 38.90
C ASN A 31 -11.83 -0.70 37.57
N LEU A 32 -10.72 -0.56 36.83
CA LEU A 32 -10.45 -1.37 35.64
C LEU A 32 -10.14 -2.83 35.98
N PHE A 33 -9.48 -3.09 37.12
CA PHE A 33 -9.21 -4.45 37.61
C PHE A 33 -10.41 -5.13 38.29
N SER A 34 -11.37 -4.39 38.85
CA SER A 34 -12.54 -4.98 39.52
C SER A 34 -13.64 -5.45 38.55
N ASN A 35 -13.70 -4.91 37.34
CA ASN A 35 -14.82 -5.11 36.40
C ASN A 35 -14.45 -5.91 35.11
N GLY A 36 -13.32 -6.62 35.07
CA GLY A 36 -12.67 -7.05 33.81
C GLY A 36 -12.11 -8.49 33.71
N LEU A 37 -12.89 -9.50 34.11
CA LEU A 37 -12.80 -10.91 33.66
C LEU A 37 -11.45 -11.67 33.72
N LEU A 38 -11.37 -12.50 34.76
CA LEU A 38 -10.54 -13.70 34.92
C LEU A 38 -10.39 -14.60 33.67
N LEU A 39 -9.16 -15.09 33.48
CA LEU A 39 -8.81 -16.17 32.58
C LEU A 39 -9.39 -17.52 33.04
N ASN A 40 -9.99 -18.26 32.11
CA ASN A 40 -10.54 -19.59 32.36
C ASN A 40 -9.41 -20.65 32.34
N LYS A 41 -9.13 -21.30 33.48
CA LYS A 41 -8.12 -22.37 33.58
C LYS A 41 -8.63 -23.56 34.40
N ARG A 42 -8.82 -24.69 33.70
CA ARG A 42 -9.03 -26.07 34.21
C ARG A 42 -10.00 -26.28 35.38
N ARG A 43 -11.14 -26.92 35.07
CA ARG A 43 -11.79 -27.85 36.02
C ARG A 43 -10.98 -29.14 36.08
N ASP A 44 -10.81 -29.65 37.28
CA ASP A 44 -10.84 -31.09 37.56
C ASP A 44 -11.66 -31.34 38.84
N SER A 45 -12.33 -32.49 38.87
CA SER A 45 -12.88 -33.20 40.03
C SER A 45 -13.94 -32.57 40.96
N VAL A 46 -15.15 -33.16 40.88
CA VAL A 46 -15.83 -33.91 41.99
C VAL A 46 -16.75 -33.17 42.99
N THR A 47 -18.07 -33.37 42.77
CA THR A 47 -19.19 -33.50 43.76
C THR A 47 -19.58 -32.31 44.65
N LEU A 48 -20.84 -32.15 45.12
CA LEU A 48 -22.09 -32.94 45.02
C LEU A 48 -23.32 -31.99 45.13
N ALA A 49 -24.51 -32.49 44.77
CA ALA A 49 -25.89 -32.17 45.23
C ALA A 49 -26.18 -30.91 46.11
N SER A 50 -27.34 -30.24 46.04
CA SER A 50 -28.59 -30.47 45.29
C SER A 50 -29.55 -29.26 45.44
N GLU A 51 -30.58 -29.17 44.57
CA GLU A 51 -31.88 -28.49 44.81
C GLU A 51 -31.89 -26.97 45.14
N SER A 52 -33.03 -26.25 45.09
CA SER A 52 -34.08 -26.19 44.05
C SER A 52 -34.83 -24.84 44.16
N ILE A 53 -35.16 -24.19 43.03
CA ILE A 53 -36.52 -23.73 42.61
C ILE A 53 -37.41 -22.98 43.68
N PRO A 54 -38.15 -21.87 43.37
CA PRO A 54 -37.99 -20.78 42.37
C PRO A 54 -38.67 -19.41 42.78
N LYS A 55 -38.93 -18.50 41.80
CA LYS A 55 -40.03 -17.47 41.78
C LYS A 55 -39.93 -16.31 42.83
N ASN A 56 -40.44 -15.09 42.63
CA ASN A 56 -41.43 -14.52 41.69
C ASN A 56 -41.35 -12.96 41.70
N LYS A 57 -41.84 -12.28 40.64
CA LYS A 57 -42.69 -11.04 40.58
C LYS A 57 -42.48 -9.87 41.60
N MET A 58 -42.65 -8.57 41.28
CA MET A 58 -43.34 -7.91 40.15
C MET A 58 -43.01 -6.38 40.07
N LYS A 59 -43.09 -5.81 38.85
CA LYS A 59 -43.55 -4.44 38.43
C LYS A 59 -43.43 -3.22 39.37
N GLY A 60 -42.96 -2.08 38.84
CA GLY A 60 -43.22 -0.76 39.46
C GLY A 60 -42.57 0.52 38.89
N SER A 61 -42.74 0.82 37.59
CA SER A 61 -42.50 2.11 36.90
C SER A 61 -42.21 3.39 37.73
N ARG A 62 -41.11 4.10 37.41
CA ARG A 62 -41.20 5.48 36.88
C ARG A 62 -39.97 5.95 36.08
N THR A 63 -40.28 6.73 35.06
CA THR A 63 -39.48 7.48 34.07
C THR A 63 -38.24 8.24 34.56
N GLU A 64 -37.18 8.23 33.74
CA GLU A 64 -36.50 9.46 33.29
C GLU A 64 -35.83 9.23 31.92
N GLN A 65 -35.69 10.29 31.11
CA GLN A 65 -35.27 10.22 29.71
C GLN A 65 -33.76 10.42 29.55
N ASN A 66 -33.14 9.67 28.64
CA ASN A 66 -32.00 10.15 27.85
C ASN A 66 -32.01 9.45 26.48
N HIS A 67 -31.79 10.23 25.42
CA HIS A 67 -31.76 9.74 24.03
C HIS A 67 -30.34 9.32 23.66
N ASP A 68 -30.10 8.02 23.50
CA ASP A 68 -28.94 7.50 22.77
C ASP A 68 -29.33 7.18 21.32
N PHE A 69 -28.38 7.40 20.41
CA PHE A 69 -28.54 7.18 18.97
C PHE A 69 -28.70 5.68 18.64
N GLU A 70 -29.85 5.29 18.08
CA GLU A 70 -30.01 3.96 17.49
C GLU A 70 -29.18 3.83 16.21
N MET A 71 -28.04 3.13 16.31
CA MET A 71 -27.47 2.46 15.15
C MET A 71 -28.44 1.35 14.72
N ALA A 72 -28.97 1.46 13.50
CA ALA A 72 -29.90 0.48 12.95
C ALA A 72 -29.36 -0.95 13.07
N SER A 73 -30.15 -1.82 13.71
CA SER A 73 -29.79 -3.23 13.90
C SER A 73 -29.84 -3.99 12.58
N TYR A 74 -28.76 -4.72 12.31
CA TYR A 74 -28.63 -5.55 11.11
C TYR A 74 -29.16 -6.95 11.41
N ASP A 75 -30.28 -7.34 10.79
CA ASP A 75 -30.85 -8.70 10.92
C ASP A 75 -29.97 -9.72 10.16
N PRO A 76 -29.34 -10.70 10.84
CA PRO A 76 -28.41 -11.63 10.21
C PRO A 76 -29.11 -12.93 9.76
N THR A 77 -30.30 -12.84 9.15
CA THR A 77 -31.07 -14.02 8.71
C THR A 77 -31.49 -13.99 7.23
N HIS A 78 -30.51 -14.10 6.31
CA HIS A 78 -30.46 -15.14 5.27
C HIS A 78 -29.29 -14.92 4.28
N ILE A 79 -28.74 -16.03 3.76
CA ILE A 79 -27.60 -16.14 2.82
C ILE A 79 -26.23 -15.89 3.48
N GLU A 80 -25.64 -16.98 3.99
CA GLU A 80 -24.22 -17.03 4.37
C GLU A 80 -23.31 -16.93 3.13
N LEU A 81 -22.80 -15.73 2.84
CA LEU A 81 -21.42 -15.62 2.39
C LEU A 81 -20.54 -15.46 3.64
N PHE A 82 -19.62 -16.40 3.87
CA PHE A 82 -18.63 -16.30 4.94
C PHE A 82 -17.79 -15.01 4.78
N ILE A 83 -18.12 -13.99 5.57
CA ILE A 83 -17.29 -12.81 5.81
C ILE A 83 -16.42 -13.15 7.02
N ALA A 84 -15.16 -13.49 6.78
CA ALA A 84 -14.19 -13.67 7.87
C ALA A 84 -14.00 -12.33 8.58
N THR A 85 -14.46 -12.24 9.83
CA THR A 85 -14.27 -11.04 10.66
C THR A 85 -12.79 -10.90 11.04
N ASN A 86 -12.36 -9.69 11.41
CA ASN A 86 -10.94 -9.45 11.72
C ASN A 86 -10.41 -10.30 12.89
N ASP A 87 -11.27 -10.76 13.80
CA ASP A 87 -10.89 -11.65 14.90
C ASP A 87 -10.56 -13.09 14.45
N GLU A 88 -11.13 -13.58 13.35
CA GLU A 88 -10.80 -14.91 12.83
C GLU A 88 -9.39 -14.95 12.20
N ARG A 89 -8.92 -13.82 11.63
CA ARG A 89 -7.56 -13.68 11.12
C ARG A 89 -6.48 -13.88 12.19
N LEU A 90 -6.80 -13.62 13.46
CA LEU A 90 -5.86 -13.70 14.59
C LEU A 90 -5.70 -15.11 15.18
N ARG A 91 -6.55 -16.08 14.82
CA ARG A 91 -6.56 -17.42 15.47
C ARG A 91 -5.74 -18.51 14.78
N TYR A 92 -5.19 -18.26 13.58
CA TYR A 92 -4.63 -19.30 12.70
C TYR A 92 -3.11 -19.55 12.80
N ASP A 93 -2.49 -19.30 13.96
CA ASP A 93 -1.04 -19.55 14.17
C ASP A 93 -0.74 -20.45 15.39
N THR A 94 -1.14 -21.73 15.29
CA THR A 94 -0.64 -22.79 16.19
C THR A 94 -0.37 -24.13 15.48
N LYS A 95 0.83 -24.69 15.76
CA LYS A 95 1.33 -26.05 15.45
C LYS A 95 1.61 -26.34 13.96
N THR A 96 2.86 -26.63 13.59
CA THR A 96 3.49 -27.90 13.97
C THR A 96 5.01 -27.85 13.93
N THR A 97 5.64 -28.36 14.99
CA THR A 97 7.00 -28.95 14.94
C THR A 97 6.95 -30.34 15.58
N ASN A 98 7.58 -31.29 14.89
CA ASN A 98 8.00 -32.62 15.33
C ASN A 98 6.96 -33.70 15.67
N HIS A 99 7.29 -34.88 15.15
CA HIS A 99 6.77 -36.22 15.37
C HIS A 99 6.10 -36.51 16.72
N LEU A 100 4.95 -37.20 16.65
CA LEU A 100 4.69 -38.45 17.39
C LEU A 100 3.55 -39.22 16.69
N SER A 101 3.62 -40.55 16.71
CA SER A 101 2.68 -41.46 16.06
C SER A 101 1.35 -41.55 16.82
N GLY A 102 0.20 -41.45 16.13
CA GLY A 102 -1.12 -41.65 16.74
C GLY A 102 -2.30 -41.45 15.79
N THR A 103 -2.91 -42.56 15.40
CA THR A 103 -4.21 -42.75 14.70
C THR A 103 -5.18 -41.56 14.56
N GLU A 104 -5.42 -41.20 13.30
CA GLU A 104 -6.61 -40.61 12.66
C GLU A 104 -7.79 -40.07 13.50
N ARG A 105 -8.02 -38.75 13.39
CA ARG A 105 -9.29 -38.22 12.85
C ARG A 105 -8.99 -37.09 11.86
N ASN A 106 -9.33 -37.27 10.59
CA ASN A 106 -9.06 -36.30 9.53
C ASN A 106 -10.03 -35.10 9.55
N THR A 107 -9.77 -34.11 10.40
CA THR A 107 -10.17 -32.73 10.11
C THR A 107 -9.08 -32.06 9.27
N GLN A 108 -9.20 -32.16 7.94
CA GLN A 108 -8.35 -31.38 7.03
C GLN A 108 -8.65 -29.88 7.20
N LEU A 109 -7.91 -29.24 8.10
CA LEU A 109 -7.80 -27.78 8.14
C LEU A 109 -7.26 -27.31 6.80
N THR A 110 -8.12 -26.68 6.00
CA THR A 110 -7.76 -26.14 4.69
C THR A 110 -6.66 -25.11 4.87
N ARG A 111 -5.48 -25.35 4.29
CA ARG A 111 -4.39 -24.37 4.26
C ARG A 111 -4.93 -23.05 3.67
N PRO A 112 -4.53 -21.88 4.22
CA PRO A 112 -4.89 -20.61 3.61
C PRO A 112 -4.39 -20.57 2.17
N GLN A 113 -5.31 -20.33 1.22
CA GLN A 113 -5.01 -20.33 -0.20
C GLN A 113 -4.63 -18.92 -0.67
N ILE A 114 -3.68 -18.86 -1.61
CA ILE A 114 -3.43 -17.67 -2.42
C ILE A 114 -4.56 -17.57 -3.46
N LEU A 115 -4.95 -16.35 -3.84
CA LEU A 115 -5.91 -16.15 -4.91
C LEU A 115 -5.30 -16.58 -6.25
N HIS A 116 -5.69 -17.75 -6.76
CA HIS A 116 -5.51 -18.10 -8.17
C HIS A 116 -6.84 -17.95 -8.92
N PHE A 117 -6.76 -17.69 -10.22
CA PHE A 117 -7.94 -17.59 -11.07
C PHE A 117 -7.75 -18.26 -12.43
N CYS A 118 -8.85 -18.60 -13.10
CA CYS A 118 -8.84 -19.07 -14.48
C CYS A 118 -9.77 -18.20 -15.35
N LEU A 119 -9.53 -18.17 -16.66
CA LEU A 119 -10.36 -17.41 -17.62
C LEU A 119 -11.35 -18.32 -18.36
N ALA A 120 -12.55 -17.82 -18.61
CA ALA A 120 -13.55 -18.50 -19.44
C ALA A 120 -13.08 -18.63 -20.91
N ARG A 121 -13.30 -19.82 -21.52
CA ARG A 121 -12.69 -20.23 -22.81
C ARG A 121 -13.21 -19.54 -24.09
N ARG A 122 -14.01 -18.47 -23.98
CA ARG A 122 -14.70 -17.86 -25.14
C ARG A 122 -14.70 -16.33 -25.18
N THR A 123 -14.13 -15.64 -24.21
CA THR A 123 -14.12 -14.18 -24.18
C THR A 123 -12.83 -13.62 -24.74
N HIS A 124 -12.66 -13.69 -26.06
CA HIS A 124 -11.67 -12.88 -26.78
C HIS A 124 -12.36 -11.65 -27.38
N PRO A 125 -12.51 -10.54 -26.63
CA PRO A 125 -12.83 -9.26 -27.23
C PRO A 125 -11.74 -8.87 -28.23
N VAL A 126 -12.15 -8.46 -29.42
CA VAL A 126 -11.25 -8.26 -30.58
C VAL A 126 -10.42 -6.99 -30.43
N GLU A 127 -11.01 -5.91 -29.92
CA GLU A 127 -10.36 -4.60 -29.74
C GLU A 127 -10.87 -3.88 -28.47
N GLY A 128 -10.29 -2.71 -28.17
CA GLY A 128 -10.76 -1.80 -27.12
C GLY A 128 -10.37 -2.18 -25.69
N ILE A 129 -11.06 -1.56 -24.71
CA ILE A 129 -10.73 -1.75 -23.28
C ILE A 129 -10.97 -3.19 -22.80
N SER A 130 -11.97 -3.87 -23.34
CA SER A 130 -12.26 -5.28 -23.04
C SER A 130 -11.11 -6.19 -23.47
N HIS A 131 -10.50 -5.92 -24.65
CA HIS A 131 -9.29 -6.62 -25.11
C HIS A 131 -8.11 -6.38 -24.18
N GLN A 132 -7.80 -5.12 -23.85
CA GLN A 132 -6.72 -4.79 -22.92
C GLN A 132 -6.91 -5.41 -21.52
N LEU A 133 -8.16 -5.52 -21.05
CA LEU A 133 -8.49 -6.15 -19.78
C LEU A 133 -8.27 -7.67 -19.84
N TYR A 134 -8.73 -8.31 -20.91
CA TYR A 134 -8.49 -9.72 -21.15
C TYR A 134 -7.00 -10.01 -21.20
N GLU A 135 -6.22 -9.25 -21.98
CA GLU A 135 -4.76 -9.42 -22.08
C GLU A 135 -4.02 -9.20 -20.76
N ALA A 136 -4.45 -8.24 -19.94
CA ALA A 136 -3.90 -8.00 -18.61
C ALA A 136 -4.20 -9.13 -17.60
N LEU A 137 -5.32 -9.84 -17.77
CA LEU A 137 -5.66 -11.05 -17.01
C LEU A 137 -4.98 -12.31 -17.58
N LEU A 138 -4.87 -12.41 -18.91
CA LEU A 138 -4.24 -13.53 -19.62
C LEU A 138 -2.77 -13.68 -19.24
N HIS A 139 -2.08 -12.55 -19.08
CA HIS A 139 -0.66 -12.44 -18.71
C HIS A 139 -0.44 -12.20 -17.21
N ASN A 140 -1.43 -12.45 -16.35
CA ASN A 140 -1.27 -12.30 -14.90
C ASN A 140 -0.67 -13.57 -14.28
N TYR A 141 0.31 -13.41 -13.39
CA TYR A 141 0.96 -14.51 -12.65
C TYR A 141 -0.04 -15.37 -11.84
N LEU A 142 -1.08 -14.77 -11.27
CA LEU A 142 -2.11 -15.51 -10.52
C LEU A 142 -3.05 -16.35 -11.41
N ARG A 143 -2.92 -16.28 -12.74
CA ARG A 143 -3.75 -17.01 -13.68
C ARG A 143 -3.26 -18.45 -13.84
N GLN A 144 -4.21 -19.39 -13.84
CA GLN A 144 -4.01 -20.77 -14.26
C GLN A 144 -4.61 -21.07 -15.63
N SER A 145 -4.04 -22.06 -16.31
CA SER A 145 -4.47 -22.55 -17.62
C SER A 145 -5.83 -23.27 -17.59
N GLU A 146 -6.16 -23.95 -16.49
CA GLU A 146 -7.36 -24.78 -16.36
C GLU A 146 -8.28 -24.37 -15.19
N CYS A 147 -9.58 -24.48 -15.42
CA CYS A 147 -10.63 -24.25 -14.41
C CYS A 147 -11.12 -25.54 -13.71
N ASN A 148 -10.53 -26.70 -14.01
CA ASN A 148 -11.18 -28.00 -13.78
C ASN A 148 -10.95 -28.65 -12.41
N HIS A 149 -10.01 -28.16 -11.60
CA HIS A 149 -9.67 -28.82 -10.34
C HIS A 149 -10.21 -28.10 -9.11
N LYS A 150 -10.77 -28.90 -8.20
CA LYS A 150 -11.31 -28.55 -6.86
C LYS A 150 -10.29 -27.88 -5.91
N TYR A 151 -9.05 -27.71 -6.35
CA TYR A 151 -7.91 -27.24 -5.55
C TYR A 151 -6.96 -26.28 -6.27
N THR A 152 -7.18 -25.95 -7.55
CA THR A 152 -6.20 -25.13 -8.32
C THR A 152 -6.63 -23.66 -8.40
N ALA A 153 -7.78 -23.33 -9.00
CA ALA A 153 -8.27 -21.96 -9.17
C ALA A 153 -9.57 -21.72 -8.38
N PRO A 154 -9.55 -21.04 -7.21
CA PRO A 154 -10.76 -20.74 -6.45
C PRO A 154 -11.69 -19.70 -7.10
N LEU A 155 -11.27 -19.01 -8.17
CA LEU A 155 -12.05 -17.99 -8.87
C LEU A 155 -12.07 -18.22 -10.40
N LYS A 156 -13.26 -18.27 -11.01
CA LYS A 156 -13.42 -18.20 -12.47
C LYS A 156 -13.75 -16.77 -12.90
N ILE A 157 -12.99 -16.20 -13.82
CA ILE A 157 -13.21 -14.84 -14.34
C ILE A 157 -13.73 -14.91 -15.79
N MET A 158 -14.77 -14.13 -16.06
CA MET A 158 -15.31 -13.89 -17.40
C MET A 158 -15.26 -12.38 -17.70
N VAL A 159 -14.75 -12.01 -18.87
CA VAL A 159 -14.73 -10.62 -19.36
C VAL A 159 -15.82 -10.50 -20.42
N GLU A 160 -16.72 -9.52 -20.31
CA GLU A 160 -18.00 -9.46 -21.05
C GLU A 160 -19.01 -10.56 -20.66
N TRP A 161 -20.29 -10.32 -20.96
CA TRP A 161 -21.37 -11.29 -20.75
C TRP A 161 -21.60 -12.20 -21.97
N ASN A 162 -21.70 -13.50 -21.75
CA ASN A 162 -22.14 -14.48 -22.74
C ASN A 162 -23.12 -15.49 -22.10
N SER A 163 -24.34 -15.58 -22.65
CA SER A 163 -25.41 -16.45 -22.14
C SER A 163 -25.10 -17.94 -22.16
N ASN A 164 -24.12 -18.37 -22.97
CA ASN A 164 -23.89 -19.78 -23.26
C ASN A 164 -22.86 -20.46 -22.33
N ASP A 165 -22.10 -19.69 -21.54
CA ASP A 165 -20.98 -20.18 -20.70
C ASP A 165 -21.26 -19.93 -19.21
N PHE A 166 -22.43 -20.36 -18.74
CA PHE A 166 -22.96 -19.94 -17.45
C PHE A 166 -22.06 -20.31 -16.26
N CYS A 167 -21.83 -19.33 -15.39
CA CYS A 167 -21.10 -19.45 -14.13
C CYS A 167 -21.93 -20.06 -12.98
N ALA A 168 -22.78 -21.04 -13.30
CA ALA A 168 -23.59 -21.78 -12.36
C ALA A 168 -23.41 -23.29 -12.65
N PRO A 169 -23.45 -24.16 -11.63
CA PRO A 169 -23.53 -25.59 -11.88
C PRO A 169 -24.79 -25.86 -12.71
N ARG A 170 -24.65 -26.59 -13.83
CA ARG A 170 -25.83 -27.14 -14.52
C ARG A 170 -26.59 -27.97 -13.49
N ALA A 171 -27.86 -27.64 -13.24
CA ALA A 171 -28.74 -28.36 -12.34
C ALA A 171 -29.18 -29.71 -12.93
N ASN A 172 -28.21 -30.56 -13.25
CA ASN A 172 -28.41 -31.97 -13.58
C ASN A 172 -27.91 -32.82 -12.41
N LYS A 173 -28.66 -33.88 -12.15
CA LYS A 173 -28.67 -34.65 -10.89
C LYS A 173 -27.28 -35.15 -10.46
N SER A 174 -27.10 -35.25 -9.14
CA SER A 174 -25.96 -35.79 -8.40
C SER A 174 -24.59 -35.14 -8.65
N MET A 175 -24.26 -34.12 -7.84
CA MET A 175 -22.88 -33.83 -7.44
C MET A 175 -22.84 -33.49 -5.94
N PRO A 176 -21.84 -33.94 -5.15
CA PRO A 176 -21.83 -33.72 -3.70
C PRO A 176 -21.56 -32.26 -3.32
N THR A 177 -22.25 -31.79 -2.28
CA THR A 177 -22.13 -30.44 -1.72
C THR A 177 -20.75 -30.18 -1.10
N HIS A 178 -19.81 -29.60 -1.84
CA HIS A 178 -18.62 -28.95 -1.29
C HIS A 178 -18.10 -27.82 -2.20
N ASN A 179 -18.27 -26.57 -1.72
CA ASN A 179 -17.80 -25.29 -2.27
C ASN A 179 -17.94 -25.07 -3.79
N PRO A 180 -18.95 -24.30 -4.25
CA PRO A 180 -18.99 -23.85 -5.64
C PRO A 180 -17.82 -22.90 -5.93
N VAL A 181 -17.19 -23.05 -7.10
CA VAL A 181 -16.20 -22.10 -7.61
C VAL A 181 -16.87 -20.73 -7.75
N LYS A 182 -16.34 -19.72 -7.05
CA LYS A 182 -16.88 -18.35 -7.14
C LYS A 182 -16.61 -17.82 -8.54
N CYS A 183 -17.59 -17.15 -9.14
CA CYS A 183 -17.42 -16.53 -10.45
C CYS A 183 -17.47 -15.00 -10.39
N LEU A 184 -16.58 -14.40 -11.16
CA LEU A 184 -16.47 -12.97 -11.39
C LEU A 184 -16.84 -12.66 -12.84
N VAL A 185 -17.79 -11.77 -13.06
CA VAL A 185 -18.10 -11.22 -14.39
C VAL A 185 -17.66 -9.77 -14.41
N ILE A 186 -16.70 -9.44 -15.26
CA ILE A 186 -16.23 -8.08 -15.45
C ILE A 186 -16.83 -7.53 -16.75
N LEU A 187 -17.59 -6.45 -16.60
CA LEU A 187 -18.28 -5.72 -17.65
C LEU A 187 -17.54 -4.38 -17.81
N PRO A 188 -16.53 -4.28 -18.68
CA PRO A 188 -15.58 -3.16 -18.69
C PRO A 188 -16.16 -1.86 -19.28
N THR A 189 -17.23 -1.94 -20.07
CA THR A 189 -17.86 -0.81 -20.77
C THR A 189 -19.28 -0.55 -20.26
N VAL A 190 -19.78 0.68 -20.42
CA VAL A 190 -21.18 0.99 -20.10
C VAL A 190 -22.15 0.15 -20.95
N ASP A 191 -21.88 0.02 -22.26
CA ASP A 191 -22.68 -0.82 -23.16
C ASP A 191 -22.78 -2.27 -22.64
N SER A 192 -21.67 -2.84 -22.15
CA SER A 192 -21.66 -4.20 -21.57
C SER A 192 -22.48 -4.33 -20.28
N ALA A 193 -22.43 -3.31 -19.42
CA ALA A 193 -23.17 -3.26 -18.16
C ALA A 193 -24.69 -3.17 -18.41
N LEU A 194 -25.12 -2.27 -19.28
CA LEU A 194 -26.52 -2.10 -19.66
C LEU A 194 -27.05 -3.33 -20.41
N LYS A 195 -26.28 -3.89 -21.34
CA LYS A 195 -26.64 -5.13 -22.04
C LYS A 195 -26.83 -6.31 -21.08
N PHE A 196 -25.95 -6.47 -20.10
CA PHE A 196 -26.11 -7.47 -19.04
C PHE A 196 -27.41 -7.22 -18.27
N GLN A 197 -27.58 -6.04 -17.67
CA GLN A 197 -28.74 -5.69 -16.83
C GLN A 197 -30.09 -5.86 -17.56
N ASN A 198 -30.16 -5.51 -18.85
CA ASN A 198 -31.34 -5.70 -19.69
C ASN A 198 -31.61 -7.16 -20.09
N THR A 199 -30.58 -8.03 -20.14
CA THR A 199 -30.73 -9.44 -20.55
C THR A 199 -30.75 -10.44 -19.39
N THR A 200 -30.31 -10.03 -18.20
CA THR A 200 -30.16 -10.90 -17.02
C THR A 200 -30.87 -10.38 -15.78
N THR A 201 -31.90 -9.55 -15.94
CA THR A 201 -32.71 -8.99 -14.83
C THR A 201 -33.29 -10.10 -13.93
N ALA A 202 -33.63 -11.26 -14.51
CA ALA A 202 -34.06 -12.45 -13.76
C ALA A 202 -32.96 -13.10 -12.90
N LEU A 203 -31.68 -12.91 -13.21
CA LEU A 203 -30.54 -13.52 -12.50
C LEU A 203 -30.05 -12.69 -11.34
N VAL A 204 -30.16 -11.36 -11.44
CA VAL A 204 -29.93 -10.42 -10.32
C VAL A 204 -30.91 -10.73 -9.18
N ASN A 205 -32.17 -11.02 -9.52
CA ASN A 205 -33.23 -11.36 -8.57
C ASN A 205 -33.15 -12.80 -8.02
N ALA A 206 -32.30 -13.68 -8.59
CA ALA A 206 -32.28 -15.11 -8.28
C ALA A 206 -31.19 -15.53 -7.27
N ASN A 207 -30.54 -14.58 -6.57
CA ASN A 207 -29.50 -14.84 -5.56
C ASN A 207 -28.36 -15.76 -6.03
N VAL A 208 -27.98 -15.65 -7.31
CA VAL A 208 -26.87 -16.41 -7.90
C VAL A 208 -25.53 -15.98 -7.25
N PRO A 209 -24.64 -16.91 -6.88
CA PRO A 209 -23.33 -16.63 -6.27
C PRO A 209 -22.30 -16.10 -7.29
N LEU A 210 -22.67 -15.01 -7.94
CA LEU A 210 -21.93 -14.28 -8.97
C LEU A 210 -21.51 -12.93 -8.41
N ILE A 211 -20.26 -12.52 -8.62
CA ILE A 211 -19.80 -11.15 -8.37
C ILE A 211 -19.78 -10.42 -9.71
N VAL A 212 -20.53 -9.33 -9.85
CA VAL A 212 -20.51 -8.47 -11.04
C VAL A 212 -19.61 -7.26 -10.77
N VAL A 213 -18.69 -6.99 -11.70
CA VAL A 213 -17.83 -5.80 -11.71
C VAL A 213 -18.22 -4.95 -12.92
N ALA A 214 -18.72 -3.74 -12.70
CA ALA A 214 -19.20 -2.87 -13.78
C ALA A 214 -18.93 -1.37 -13.49
N PRO A 215 -18.81 -0.52 -14.53
CA PRO A 215 -18.65 0.92 -14.37
C PRO A 215 -19.91 1.63 -13.88
N THR A 216 -21.08 1.04 -14.08
CA THR A 216 -22.38 1.58 -13.69
C THR A 216 -23.42 0.48 -13.49
N PHE A 217 -24.47 0.78 -12.74
CA PHE A 217 -25.61 -0.09 -12.48
C PHE A 217 -26.90 0.73 -12.64
N VAL A 218 -27.91 0.21 -13.32
CA VAL A 218 -29.25 0.80 -13.30
C VAL A 218 -29.81 0.78 -11.87
N PRO A 219 -30.70 1.73 -11.50
CA PRO A 219 -31.36 1.78 -10.19
C PRO A 219 -31.89 0.41 -9.73
N GLY A 220 -31.71 0.09 -8.45
CA GLY A 220 -32.09 -1.20 -7.85
C GLY A 220 -31.29 -2.44 -8.27
N SER A 221 -30.39 -2.38 -9.28
CA SER A 221 -29.67 -3.56 -9.78
C SER A 221 -28.31 -3.84 -9.12
N PHE A 222 -27.74 -2.88 -8.40
CA PHE A 222 -26.49 -3.06 -7.66
C PHE A 222 -26.75 -3.80 -6.35
N ARG A 223 -26.06 -4.93 -6.10
CA ARG A 223 -26.17 -5.67 -4.84
C ARG A 223 -25.07 -5.25 -3.87
N PRO A 224 -25.37 -4.50 -2.78
CA PRO A 224 -24.38 -4.11 -1.79
C PRO A 224 -23.65 -5.33 -1.22
N HIS A 225 -22.39 -5.15 -0.84
CA HIS A 225 -21.51 -6.21 -0.32
C HIS A 225 -21.26 -7.42 -1.25
N THR A 226 -21.95 -7.55 -2.39
CA THR A 226 -21.73 -8.61 -3.39
C THR A 226 -21.08 -8.09 -4.67
N ASP A 227 -21.64 -7.07 -5.31
CA ASP A 227 -21.10 -6.51 -6.55
C ASP A 227 -19.96 -5.52 -6.29
N ILE A 228 -19.26 -5.10 -7.34
CA ILE A 228 -18.17 -4.11 -7.28
C ILE A 228 -18.40 -3.07 -8.38
N LEU A 229 -18.69 -1.84 -7.98
CA LEU A 229 -18.73 -0.70 -8.89
C LEU A 229 -17.30 -0.20 -9.15
N VAL A 230 -16.87 -0.14 -10.42
CA VAL A 230 -15.60 0.52 -10.77
C VAL A 230 -15.63 1.23 -12.14
N SER A 231 -15.68 2.56 -12.13
CA SER A 231 -15.70 3.37 -13.35
C SER A 231 -14.34 3.51 -14.06
N THR A 232 -13.22 3.13 -13.42
CA THR A 232 -11.85 3.34 -13.92
C THR A 232 -11.61 2.77 -15.33
N LEU A 233 -12.23 1.64 -15.67
CA LEU A 233 -12.10 1.06 -17.02
C LEU A 233 -12.71 1.97 -18.08
N CYS A 234 -13.87 2.56 -17.80
CA CYS A 234 -14.50 3.54 -18.68
C CYS A 234 -13.73 4.87 -18.72
N TYR A 235 -13.03 5.25 -17.63
CA TYR A 235 -12.07 6.36 -17.66
C TYR A 235 -10.92 6.14 -18.66
N PHE A 236 -10.36 4.93 -18.77
CA PHE A 236 -9.33 4.64 -19.80
C PHE A 236 -9.89 4.73 -21.22
N GLU A 237 -11.16 4.34 -21.41
CA GLU A 237 -11.85 4.48 -22.68
C GLU A 237 -12.10 5.98 -23.03
N LEU A 238 -12.40 6.83 -22.03
CA LEU A 238 -12.62 8.28 -22.19
C LEU A 238 -11.37 9.06 -22.63
N ILE A 239 -10.22 8.80 -22.01
CA ILE A 239 -8.99 9.62 -22.20
C ILE A 239 -7.92 8.96 -23.08
N GLY A 240 -8.10 7.68 -23.45
CA GLY A 240 -7.08 6.86 -24.08
C GLY A 240 -5.96 6.43 -23.13
N THR A 241 -5.15 5.46 -23.55
CA THR A 241 -4.07 4.87 -22.72
C THR A 241 -2.79 5.72 -22.67
N THR A 242 -2.69 6.79 -23.45
CA THR A 242 -1.51 7.65 -23.58
C THR A 242 -1.35 8.61 -22.40
N TYR A 243 -0.92 8.08 -21.26
CA TYR A 243 -0.73 8.84 -20.04
C TYR A 243 0.60 9.61 -20.01
N SER A 244 0.57 10.89 -20.43
CA SER A 244 1.66 11.84 -20.16
C SER A 244 1.45 12.52 -18.81
N THR A 245 2.29 12.17 -17.82
CA THR A 245 2.44 13.01 -16.62
C THR A 245 3.33 14.19 -16.96
N SER A 246 2.75 15.32 -17.35
CA SER A 246 3.47 16.58 -17.36
C SER A 246 4.03 16.85 -15.96
N SER A 247 5.35 16.95 -15.84
CA SER A 247 6.03 17.39 -14.62
C SER A 247 5.94 18.91 -14.48
N THR A 248 4.74 19.47 -14.55
CA THR A 248 4.52 20.90 -14.32
C THR A 248 4.91 21.24 -12.89
N GLY A 249 5.80 22.22 -12.76
CA GLY A 249 6.28 22.69 -11.47
C GLY A 249 5.12 23.23 -10.64
N HIS A 250 5.24 23.12 -9.32
CA HIS A 250 4.19 23.52 -8.39
C HIS A 250 3.88 25.04 -8.45
N GLY A 251 4.78 25.85 -9.02
CA GLY A 251 4.60 27.29 -9.23
C GLY A 251 3.90 27.69 -10.53
N ASP A 252 3.69 26.76 -11.49
CA ASP A 252 3.18 27.08 -12.83
C ASP A 252 1.67 26.82 -13.00
N ARG A 253 0.96 26.42 -11.93
CA ARG A 253 -0.48 26.15 -11.99
C ARG A 253 -1.27 27.44 -11.91
N SER A 254 -1.82 27.87 -13.05
CA SER A 254 -2.56 29.13 -13.24
C SER A 254 -3.83 29.26 -12.38
N TYR A 255 -4.40 28.15 -11.91
CA TYR A 255 -5.62 28.15 -11.11
C TYR A 255 -5.42 27.49 -9.74
N LEU A 256 -6.02 28.08 -8.72
CA LEU A 256 -6.18 27.50 -7.39
C LEU A 256 -7.11 26.29 -7.44
N VAL A 257 -8.35 26.47 -7.91
CA VAL A 257 -9.37 25.41 -7.93
C VAL A 257 -10.21 25.48 -9.20
N THR A 258 -10.55 24.31 -9.75
CA THR A 258 -11.39 24.20 -10.96
C THR A 258 -12.37 23.03 -10.95
N ILE A 259 -13.42 23.18 -11.75
CA ILE A 259 -14.35 22.14 -12.15
C ILE A 259 -14.86 22.46 -13.57
N SER A 260 -15.07 21.44 -14.41
CA SER A 260 -15.75 21.60 -15.69
C SER A 260 -16.75 20.47 -15.90
N VAL A 261 -18.05 20.80 -15.78
CA VAL A 261 -19.14 19.81 -15.75
C VAL A 261 -20.37 20.30 -16.50
N GLY A 262 -21.05 19.39 -17.19
CA GLY A 262 -22.39 19.60 -17.72
C GLY A 262 -23.41 19.10 -16.71
N GLN A 263 -24.57 19.74 -16.66
CA GLN A 263 -25.69 19.38 -15.78
C GLN A 263 -26.93 18.98 -16.60
N ASN A 264 -27.79 18.14 -16.03
CA ASN A 264 -29.13 17.84 -16.58
C ASN A 264 -30.18 18.73 -15.89
N SER A 265 -31.10 19.35 -16.65
CA SER A 265 -31.97 20.43 -16.18
C SER A 265 -33.34 20.02 -15.63
N LYS A 266 -33.59 18.73 -15.41
CA LYS A 266 -34.85 18.26 -14.80
C LYS A 266 -34.64 17.75 -13.37
N PRO A 267 -34.55 18.64 -12.37
CA PRO A 267 -34.89 18.27 -11.00
C PRO A 267 -36.41 18.11 -10.92
N THR A 268 -36.91 16.88 -11.04
CA THR A 268 -38.36 16.59 -10.97
C THR A 268 -38.93 16.67 -9.55
N SER A 269 -38.09 16.84 -8.53
CA SER A 269 -38.46 17.12 -7.15
C SER A 269 -37.35 17.90 -6.43
N SER A 270 -37.73 18.69 -5.42
CA SER A 270 -36.83 19.47 -4.57
C SER A 270 -36.30 18.68 -3.36
N GLU A 271 -36.20 17.34 -3.46
CA GLU A 271 -35.93 16.45 -2.32
C GLU A 271 -34.71 15.53 -2.50
N GLU A 272 -33.92 15.68 -3.58
CA GLU A 272 -32.77 14.81 -3.86
C GLU A 272 -31.40 15.52 -3.70
N GLY A 273 -30.74 15.26 -2.55
CA GLY A 273 -29.54 15.95 -2.05
C GLY A 273 -28.21 15.82 -2.83
N ASP A 274 -28.26 15.54 -4.13
CA ASP A 274 -27.18 15.82 -5.09
C ASP A 274 -27.37 17.20 -5.77
N GLY A 275 -28.62 17.64 -5.92
CA GLY A 275 -28.95 18.95 -6.48
C GLY A 275 -28.33 20.07 -5.64
N ASP A 276 -28.34 19.92 -4.32
CA ASP A 276 -27.80 20.91 -3.38
C ASP A 276 -26.29 21.14 -3.54
N VAL A 277 -25.52 20.12 -3.93
CA VAL A 277 -24.07 20.26 -4.20
C VAL A 277 -23.84 21.06 -5.48
N LEU A 278 -24.62 20.81 -6.53
CA LEU A 278 -24.52 21.54 -7.80
C LEU A 278 -25.05 22.97 -7.65
N ASN A 279 -26.11 23.18 -6.88
CA ASN A 279 -26.64 24.49 -6.52
C ASN A 279 -25.58 25.30 -5.76
N TYR A 280 -24.96 24.71 -4.71
CA TYR A 280 -23.81 25.31 -4.02
C TYR A 280 -22.67 25.71 -4.97
N LEU A 281 -22.36 24.87 -5.96
CA LEU A 281 -21.31 25.17 -6.94
C LEU A 281 -21.72 26.24 -7.96
N ASN A 282 -23.00 26.33 -8.32
CA ASN A 282 -23.57 27.41 -9.13
C ASN A 282 -23.59 28.75 -8.38
N ASP A 283 -23.92 28.74 -7.08
CA ASP A 283 -23.83 29.91 -6.20
C ASP A 283 -22.37 30.38 -6.08
N LEU A 284 -21.45 29.45 -5.83
CA LEU A 284 -20.01 29.71 -5.76
C LEU A 284 -19.45 30.27 -7.07
N TYR A 285 -19.94 29.80 -8.22
CA TYR A 285 -19.60 30.33 -9.54
C TYR A 285 -20.14 31.75 -9.74
N SER A 286 -21.41 31.97 -9.39
CA SER A 286 -22.09 33.28 -9.52
C SER A 286 -21.43 34.36 -8.65
N VAL A 287 -20.93 33.99 -7.47
CA VAL A 287 -20.11 34.87 -6.63
C VAL A 287 -18.73 35.11 -7.25
N GLY A 288 -18.10 34.07 -7.80
CA GLY A 288 -16.76 34.15 -8.40
C GLY A 288 -16.65 35.16 -9.54
N ASP A 289 -17.62 35.16 -10.47
CA ASP A 289 -17.65 36.00 -11.68
C ASP A 289 -17.71 37.51 -11.36
N THR A 290 -18.14 37.89 -10.15
CA THR A 290 -18.14 39.29 -9.68
C THR A 290 -16.79 39.75 -9.09
N SER A 291 -15.78 38.86 -9.00
CA SER A 291 -14.51 39.13 -8.32
C SER A 291 -13.28 38.80 -9.20
N MET A 292 -12.72 39.83 -9.85
CA MET A 292 -11.57 39.71 -10.78
C MET A 292 -10.28 39.12 -10.15
N ASP A 293 -10.20 39.02 -8.83
CA ASP A 293 -9.00 38.64 -8.07
C ASP A 293 -9.06 37.22 -7.48
N THR A 294 -10.00 36.39 -7.95
CA THR A 294 -10.05 34.97 -7.58
C THR A 294 -9.44 34.11 -8.68
N GLY A 295 -8.28 33.51 -8.39
CA GLY A 295 -7.61 32.56 -9.30
C GLY A 295 -8.33 31.22 -9.42
N MET A 296 -9.63 31.23 -9.70
CA MET A 296 -10.51 30.07 -9.80
C MET A 296 -11.06 29.97 -11.22
N MET A 297 -11.23 28.75 -11.73
CA MET A 297 -11.91 28.53 -13.02
C MET A 297 -12.94 27.42 -12.83
N LEU A 298 -14.13 27.83 -12.37
CA LEU A 298 -15.31 26.99 -12.35
C LEU A 298 -16.03 27.18 -13.69
N SER A 299 -16.46 26.09 -14.31
CA SER A 299 -17.17 26.10 -15.59
C SER A 299 -18.29 25.08 -15.53
N ILE A 300 -19.51 25.56 -15.24
CA ILE A 300 -20.70 24.72 -15.10
C ILE A 300 -21.62 25.07 -16.26
N SER A 301 -21.89 24.10 -17.12
CA SER A 301 -22.83 24.24 -18.24
C SER A 301 -24.26 24.09 -17.71
N THR A 302 -24.98 25.21 -17.62
CA THR A 302 -26.25 25.35 -16.89
C THR A 302 -27.51 25.31 -17.76
N LYS A 303 -27.41 25.09 -19.08
CA LYS A 303 -28.60 24.99 -19.95
C LYS A 303 -29.03 23.53 -20.19
N SER A 304 -30.32 23.37 -20.49
CA SER A 304 -31.05 22.10 -20.55
C SER A 304 -30.49 21.03 -21.47
N ASP A 305 -29.85 21.44 -22.55
CA ASP A 305 -29.47 20.56 -23.64
C ASP A 305 -27.94 20.29 -23.68
N GLU A 306 -27.22 20.67 -22.61
CA GLU A 306 -25.75 20.80 -22.62
C GLU A 306 -24.96 19.60 -22.05
N LEU A 307 -25.57 18.65 -21.32
CA LEU A 307 -24.85 17.42 -20.92
C LEU A 307 -24.30 16.66 -22.16
N ALA A 308 -25.06 16.69 -23.26
CA ALA A 308 -24.67 16.14 -24.55
C ALA A 308 -23.74 17.07 -25.38
N GLN A 309 -23.57 18.33 -24.99
CA GLN A 309 -22.63 19.27 -25.62
C GLN A 309 -21.23 19.22 -24.98
N CYS A 310 -21.13 18.83 -23.70
CA CYS A 310 -19.85 18.59 -23.05
C CYS A 310 -19.02 17.44 -23.66
N TRP A 311 -19.66 16.59 -24.47
CA TRP A 311 -19.05 15.57 -25.33
C TRP A 311 -19.66 15.66 -26.73
N PRO A 312 -19.23 16.63 -27.56
CA PRO A 312 -19.97 17.02 -28.76
C PRO A 312 -20.00 15.95 -29.85
N ASP A 313 -19.05 15.01 -29.89
CA ASP A 313 -18.95 13.95 -30.89
C ASP A 313 -18.42 12.61 -30.32
N GLY A 314 -18.68 11.50 -31.03
CA GLY A 314 -18.08 10.19 -30.78
C GLY A 314 -18.85 9.25 -29.85
N LYS A 315 -18.25 8.08 -29.56
CA LYS A 315 -18.87 6.97 -28.80
C LYS A 315 -19.43 7.42 -27.44
N PHE A 316 -18.73 8.34 -26.77
CA PHE A 316 -19.14 8.83 -25.45
C PHE A 316 -20.39 9.70 -25.46
N LYS A 317 -20.69 10.39 -26.56
CA LYS A 317 -21.98 11.09 -26.71
C LYS A 317 -23.13 10.09 -26.61
N SER A 318 -23.00 8.93 -27.26
CA SER A 318 -23.99 7.84 -27.17
C SER A 318 -24.08 7.27 -25.75
N ILE A 319 -22.96 7.02 -25.07
CA ILE A 319 -22.94 6.51 -23.69
C ILE A 319 -23.59 7.50 -22.71
N VAL A 320 -23.25 8.79 -22.81
CA VAL A 320 -23.84 9.86 -21.98
C VAL A 320 -25.33 10.01 -22.30
N GLN A 321 -25.75 9.87 -23.56
CA GLN A 321 -27.17 9.87 -23.96
C GLN A 321 -27.93 8.64 -23.44
N GLN A 322 -27.35 7.43 -23.46
CA GLN A 322 -27.95 6.23 -22.88
C GLN A 322 -28.17 6.38 -21.37
N LEU A 323 -27.26 7.06 -20.67
CA LEU A 323 -27.34 7.29 -19.23
C LEU A 323 -27.99 8.63 -18.84
N ILE A 324 -28.42 9.47 -19.78
CA ILE A 324 -28.79 10.88 -19.51
C ILE A 324 -29.91 11.03 -18.49
N GLY A 325 -30.85 10.08 -18.45
CA GLY A 325 -31.95 10.04 -17.48
C GLY A 325 -31.52 9.66 -16.05
N HIS A 326 -30.27 9.20 -15.86
CA HIS A 326 -29.71 8.79 -14.57
C HIS A 326 -28.51 9.63 -14.12
N LEU A 327 -27.90 10.42 -15.04
CA LEU A 327 -26.80 11.32 -14.72
C LEU A 327 -27.32 12.73 -14.38
N LYS A 328 -27.07 13.18 -13.15
CA LYS A 328 -27.36 14.56 -12.71
C LYS A 328 -26.35 15.57 -13.27
N TRP A 329 -25.10 15.15 -13.39
CA TRP A 329 -23.99 15.90 -13.98
C TRP A 329 -22.94 14.93 -14.54
N PHE A 330 -22.05 15.41 -15.41
CA PHE A 330 -20.89 14.63 -15.92
C PHE A 330 -19.72 15.57 -16.28
N PRO A 331 -18.43 15.17 -16.07
CA PRO A 331 -17.28 16.00 -16.45
C PRO A 331 -17.16 16.16 -17.97
N CYS A 332 -16.78 17.35 -18.42
CA CYS A 332 -16.71 17.70 -19.85
C CYS A 332 -15.37 17.29 -20.48
N ALA A 333 -15.32 17.17 -21.81
CA ALA A 333 -14.14 16.70 -22.55
C ALA A 333 -12.85 17.53 -22.30
N ASN A 334 -12.99 18.82 -22.00
CA ASN A 334 -11.90 19.74 -21.67
C ASN A 334 -11.37 19.61 -20.23
N SER A 335 -12.04 18.88 -19.33
CA SER A 335 -11.73 18.84 -17.88
C SER A 335 -10.26 18.50 -17.59
N MET A 336 -9.69 17.53 -18.31
CA MET A 336 -8.28 17.13 -18.17
C MET A 336 -7.31 18.30 -18.45
N ASN A 337 -7.62 19.14 -19.45
CA ASN A 337 -6.76 20.27 -19.83
C ASN A 337 -6.84 21.42 -18.82
N VAL A 338 -8.00 21.62 -18.20
CA VAL A 338 -8.20 22.60 -17.12
C VAL A 338 -7.52 22.10 -15.84
N LEU A 339 -7.78 20.86 -15.41
CA LEU A 339 -7.23 20.27 -14.19
C LEU A 339 -5.70 20.21 -14.17
N ARG A 340 -5.03 20.02 -15.33
CA ARG A 340 -3.57 20.10 -15.45
C ARG A 340 -2.98 21.47 -15.06
N LYS A 341 -3.75 22.55 -15.20
CA LYS A 341 -3.39 23.93 -14.81
C LYS A 341 -3.84 24.29 -13.39
N SER A 342 -4.44 23.36 -12.66
CA SER A 342 -5.22 23.65 -11.44
C SER A 342 -4.63 22.96 -10.20
N THR A 343 -4.49 23.68 -9.10
CA THR A 343 -3.92 23.10 -7.86
C THR A 343 -4.87 22.08 -7.25
N PHE A 344 -6.16 22.44 -7.16
CA PHE A 344 -7.27 21.63 -6.66
C PHE A 344 -8.30 21.37 -7.77
N GLY A 345 -8.96 20.22 -7.72
CA GLY A 345 -10.07 19.87 -8.61
C GLY A 345 -11.27 19.37 -7.81
N ILE A 346 -12.43 20.01 -7.98
CA ILE A 346 -13.64 19.66 -7.22
C ILE A 346 -14.22 18.35 -7.76
N VAL A 347 -14.63 17.48 -6.83
CA VAL A 347 -15.33 16.22 -7.04
C VAL A 347 -16.67 16.31 -6.25
N PRO A 348 -17.79 16.66 -6.90
CA PRO A 348 -19.11 16.64 -6.25
C PRO A 348 -19.52 15.20 -5.96
N VAL A 349 -19.86 14.84 -4.72
CA VAL A 349 -20.16 13.44 -4.34
C VAL A 349 -21.61 13.21 -3.91
N GLY A 350 -22.20 14.14 -3.13
CA GLY A 350 -23.60 14.03 -2.66
C GLY A 350 -23.77 13.93 -1.14
N SER A 351 -25.02 13.99 -0.69
CA SER A 351 -25.43 13.87 0.72
C SER A 351 -25.69 12.41 1.15
N SER A 352 -25.35 12.07 2.40
CA SER A 352 -25.38 10.69 2.94
C SER A 352 -26.76 10.19 3.41
N HIS A 353 -27.82 10.97 3.27
CA HIS A 353 -29.07 10.74 4.02
C HIS A 353 -30.10 9.81 3.36
N LEU A 354 -29.84 9.27 2.15
CA LEU A 354 -30.81 8.45 1.43
C LEU A 354 -30.32 7.00 1.26
N THR A 355 -31.18 6.07 1.63
CA THR A 355 -30.97 4.63 1.57
C THR A 355 -31.10 4.09 0.16
N THR A 356 -30.08 3.35 -0.27
CA THR A 356 -30.08 2.36 -1.38
C THR A 356 -30.40 2.80 -2.81
N ASP A 357 -31.11 3.89 -3.06
CA ASP A 357 -31.51 4.29 -4.43
C ASP A 357 -30.68 5.45 -5.01
N GLN A 358 -30.11 5.18 -6.20
CA GLN A 358 -29.63 6.14 -7.20
C GLN A 358 -28.48 7.10 -6.83
N PHE A 359 -27.37 6.57 -6.32
CA PHE A 359 -26.10 7.30 -6.35
C PHE A 359 -25.57 7.45 -7.79
N ASN A 360 -25.39 8.68 -8.28
CA ASN A 360 -24.64 8.99 -9.51
C ASN A 360 -23.12 8.81 -9.30
N SER A 361 -22.76 7.59 -8.94
CA SER A 361 -21.42 7.16 -8.54
C SER A 361 -20.44 7.10 -9.71
N PHE A 362 -20.96 6.97 -10.93
CA PHE A 362 -20.17 6.98 -12.16
C PHE A 362 -19.48 8.35 -12.37
N SER A 363 -20.24 9.45 -12.40
CA SER A 363 -19.71 10.78 -12.72
C SER A 363 -18.59 11.25 -11.79
N TRP A 364 -18.79 11.12 -10.47
CA TRP A 364 -17.83 11.60 -9.50
C TRP A 364 -16.56 10.75 -9.47
N GLN A 365 -16.64 9.43 -9.70
CA GLN A 365 -15.45 8.59 -9.80
C GLN A 365 -14.63 8.89 -11.06
N ILE A 366 -15.28 9.18 -12.20
CA ILE A 366 -14.57 9.64 -13.42
C ILE A 366 -13.84 10.97 -13.13
N GLN A 367 -14.51 11.92 -12.49
CA GLN A 367 -13.89 13.20 -12.09
C GLN A 367 -12.73 13.02 -11.09
N LEU A 368 -12.85 12.10 -10.12
CA LEU A 368 -11.77 11.74 -9.21
C LEU A 368 -10.54 11.21 -9.97
N MET A 369 -10.74 10.33 -10.96
CA MET A 369 -9.65 9.83 -11.81
C MET A 369 -9.03 10.96 -12.66
N LEU A 370 -9.83 11.88 -13.21
CA LEU A 370 -9.35 13.06 -13.94
C LEU A 370 -8.49 13.99 -13.05
N CYS A 371 -8.89 14.25 -11.81
CA CYS A 371 -8.10 15.04 -10.85
C CYS A 371 -6.75 14.38 -10.55
N LEU A 372 -6.77 13.12 -10.11
CA LEU A 372 -5.58 12.35 -9.74
C LEU A 372 -4.58 12.21 -10.90
N SER A 373 -5.08 11.92 -12.11
CA SER A 373 -4.28 11.78 -13.32
C SER A 373 -3.71 13.11 -13.85
N SER A 374 -4.40 14.22 -13.60
CA SER A 374 -3.89 15.58 -13.87
C SER A 374 -2.89 16.07 -12.81
N GLY A 375 -2.71 15.31 -11.73
CA GLY A 375 -1.94 15.73 -10.55
C GLY A 375 -2.56 16.91 -9.79
N ALA A 376 -3.85 17.18 -10.01
CA ALA A 376 -4.61 18.12 -9.18
C ALA A 376 -5.04 17.39 -7.90
N VAL A 377 -5.08 18.10 -6.76
CA VAL A 377 -5.59 17.53 -5.51
C VAL A 377 -7.11 17.38 -5.62
N PRO A 378 -7.69 16.17 -5.51
CA PRO A 378 -9.14 16.01 -5.51
C PRO A 378 -9.75 16.57 -4.23
N VAL A 379 -10.77 17.40 -4.37
CA VAL A 379 -11.56 17.97 -3.27
C VAL A 379 -12.96 17.37 -3.34
N LEU A 380 -13.21 16.33 -2.54
CA LEU A 380 -14.49 15.66 -2.47
C LEU A 380 -15.44 16.47 -1.58
N ILE A 381 -16.56 16.91 -2.14
CA ILE A 381 -17.63 17.59 -1.40
C ILE A 381 -18.78 16.59 -1.23
N GLY A 382 -19.04 16.18 0.00
CA GLY A 382 -20.04 15.17 0.35
C GLY A 382 -19.45 13.79 0.70
N GLU A 383 -20.36 12.82 0.84
CA GLU A 383 -20.08 11.54 1.50
C GLU A 383 -20.29 10.35 0.56
N GLY A 384 -19.19 9.84 -0.01
CA GLY A 384 -19.21 8.66 -0.88
C GLY A 384 -18.18 7.60 -0.52
N ALA A 385 -18.45 6.37 -0.94
CA ALA A 385 -17.55 5.22 -0.83
C ALA A 385 -16.43 5.32 -1.89
N LEU A 386 -15.18 5.41 -1.44
CA LEU A 386 -14.02 5.54 -2.32
C LEU A 386 -13.75 4.23 -3.10
N PRO A 387 -13.19 4.29 -4.32
CA PRO A 387 -12.88 3.10 -5.10
C PRO A 387 -11.90 2.16 -4.37
N PHE A 388 -12.18 0.86 -4.44
CA PHE A 388 -11.39 -0.23 -3.84
C PHE A 388 -11.04 -0.02 -2.35
N PRO A 389 -12.04 0.06 -1.45
CA PRO A 389 -11.83 0.39 -0.04
C PRO A 389 -11.13 -0.73 0.76
N LEU A 390 -10.99 -1.96 0.22
CA LEU A 390 -10.23 -3.04 0.85
C LEU A 390 -8.83 -3.18 0.24
N ALA A 391 -8.60 -2.77 -1.01
CA ALA A 391 -7.27 -2.76 -1.63
C ALA A 391 -6.45 -1.48 -1.32
N ILE A 392 -7.14 -0.35 -1.15
CA ILE A 392 -6.55 0.97 -0.91
C ILE A 392 -6.99 1.49 0.46
N ASP A 393 -6.06 1.48 1.41
CA ASP A 393 -6.35 1.85 2.80
C ASP A 393 -6.85 3.30 2.94
N LYS A 394 -7.74 3.52 3.91
CA LYS A 394 -8.29 4.83 4.29
C LYS A 394 -7.19 5.88 4.54
N GLU A 395 -6.06 5.48 5.11
CA GLU A 395 -4.91 6.37 5.30
C GLU A 395 -4.29 6.88 3.99
N LEU A 396 -4.12 6.01 2.99
CA LEU A 396 -3.53 6.41 1.71
C LEU A 396 -4.47 7.34 0.95
N TRP A 397 -5.77 7.06 1.00
CA TRP A 397 -6.80 7.97 0.50
C TRP A 397 -6.77 9.33 1.22
N ALA A 398 -6.77 9.35 2.55
CA ALA A 398 -6.71 10.59 3.35
C ALA A 398 -5.43 11.41 3.14
N ARG A 399 -4.33 10.79 2.69
CA ARG A 399 -3.08 11.46 2.30
C ARG A 399 -3.08 11.97 0.85
N SER A 400 -4.10 11.64 0.06
CA SER A 400 -4.18 11.90 -1.39
C SER A 400 -5.30 12.86 -1.82
N ILE A 401 -6.31 13.08 -0.95
CA ILE A 401 -7.50 13.88 -1.24
C ILE A 401 -7.82 14.83 -0.07
N ILE A 402 -8.60 15.87 -0.34
CA ILE A 402 -9.31 16.63 0.69
C ILE A 402 -10.78 16.16 0.65
N ARG A 403 -11.38 15.86 1.80
CA ARG A 403 -12.81 15.52 1.92
C ARG A 403 -13.47 16.57 2.80
N ILE A 404 -14.53 17.19 2.30
CA ILE A 404 -15.34 18.21 2.97
C ILE A 404 -16.76 17.65 3.07
N PRO A 405 -17.28 17.36 4.28
CA PRO A 405 -18.66 16.95 4.46
C PRO A 405 -19.62 17.97 3.87
N PHE A 406 -20.75 17.54 3.30
CA PHE A 406 -21.62 18.46 2.56
C PHE A 406 -22.14 19.64 3.41
N HIS A 407 -22.41 19.42 4.70
CA HIS A 407 -22.82 20.47 5.65
C HIS A 407 -21.73 21.53 5.93
N GLN A 408 -20.47 21.28 5.53
CA GLN A 408 -19.33 22.22 5.61
C GLN A 408 -18.94 22.77 4.23
N SER A 409 -19.74 22.55 3.17
CA SER A 409 -19.45 22.99 1.80
C SER A 409 -19.11 24.49 1.72
N ASN A 410 -19.81 25.35 2.47
CA ASN A 410 -19.54 26.79 2.57
C ASN A 410 -18.09 27.15 2.98
N GLU A 411 -17.40 26.27 3.71
CA GLU A 411 -16.01 26.50 4.14
C GLU A 411 -14.97 26.16 3.06
N THR A 412 -15.36 25.57 1.93
CA THR A 412 -14.45 25.04 0.89
C THR A 412 -13.33 26.00 0.53
N ILE A 413 -13.63 27.25 0.17
CA ILE A 413 -12.61 28.23 -0.23
C ILE A 413 -11.65 28.58 0.93
N SER A 414 -12.14 28.61 2.16
CA SER A 414 -11.32 28.83 3.36
C SER A 414 -10.34 27.67 3.58
N VAL A 415 -10.82 26.42 3.48
CA VAL A 415 -10.00 25.20 3.58
C VAL A 415 -8.93 25.17 2.49
N LEU A 416 -9.28 25.46 1.23
CA LEU A 416 -8.32 25.43 0.12
C LEU A 416 -7.26 26.55 0.23
N ARG A 417 -7.63 27.76 0.67
CA ARG A 417 -6.68 28.86 0.88
C ARG A 417 -5.78 28.67 2.11
N SER A 418 -6.26 28.00 3.16
CA SER A 418 -5.46 27.70 4.37
C SER A 418 -4.56 26.46 4.22
N THR A 419 -4.77 25.63 3.20
CA THR A 419 -3.92 24.46 2.92
C THR A 419 -2.51 24.92 2.50
N THR A 420 -1.51 24.61 3.32
CA THR A 420 -0.12 25.06 3.09
C THR A 420 0.52 24.39 1.87
N SER A 421 1.46 25.07 1.20
CA SER A 421 2.20 24.49 0.05
C SER A 421 2.91 23.16 0.37
N LYS A 422 3.27 22.92 1.64
CA LYS A 422 3.82 21.63 2.09
C LYS A 422 2.77 20.52 2.09
N GLN A 423 1.54 20.81 2.54
CA GLN A 423 0.42 19.88 2.47
C GLN A 423 0.02 19.61 1.01
N ILE A 424 -0.08 20.64 0.17
CA ILE A 424 -0.44 20.48 -1.25
C ILE A 424 0.59 19.59 -1.97
N LYS A 425 1.89 19.83 -1.78
CA LYS A 425 2.97 18.95 -2.31
C LYS A 425 2.79 17.50 -1.88
N SER A 426 2.45 17.26 -0.60
CA SER A 426 2.20 15.92 -0.09
C SER A 426 0.96 15.27 -0.72
N LEU A 427 -0.15 16.01 -0.82
CA LEU A 427 -1.42 15.55 -1.40
C LEU A 427 -1.25 15.22 -2.89
N GLN A 428 -0.62 16.09 -3.67
CA GLN A 428 -0.33 15.85 -5.09
C GLN A 428 0.62 14.68 -5.31
N TYR A 429 1.66 14.54 -4.47
CA TYR A 429 2.57 13.41 -4.54
C TYR A 429 1.82 12.09 -4.28
N TYR A 430 1.07 12.01 -3.18
CA TYR A 430 0.36 10.77 -2.82
C TYR A 430 -0.78 10.47 -3.79
N GLY A 431 -1.52 11.47 -4.28
CA GLY A 431 -2.52 11.29 -5.34
C GLY A 431 -1.91 10.76 -6.64
N LYS A 432 -0.76 11.31 -7.07
CA LYS A 432 -0.01 10.83 -8.24
C LYS A 432 0.56 9.42 -8.03
N MET A 433 1.04 9.10 -6.83
CA MET A 433 1.52 7.77 -6.45
C MET A 433 0.38 6.75 -6.46
N LEU A 434 -0.73 7.07 -5.79
CA LEU A 434 -1.96 6.27 -5.71
C LEU A 434 -2.49 5.99 -7.12
N PHE A 435 -2.61 7.01 -7.97
CA PHE A 435 -2.99 6.82 -9.37
C PHE A 435 -1.99 5.93 -10.12
N ARG A 436 -0.68 6.21 -10.03
CA ARG A 436 0.36 5.43 -10.71
C ARG A 436 0.38 3.95 -10.31
N ARG A 437 0.02 3.63 -9.06
CA ARG A 437 0.04 2.28 -8.47
C ARG A 437 -1.26 1.50 -8.68
N PHE A 438 -2.41 2.13 -8.50
CA PHE A 438 -3.70 1.42 -8.52
C PHE A 438 -4.52 1.65 -9.82
N PHE A 439 -4.31 2.76 -10.51
CA PHE A 439 -5.21 3.24 -11.58
C PHE A 439 -4.51 3.70 -12.87
N ARG A 440 -3.19 3.47 -13.05
CA ARG A 440 -2.43 4.02 -14.19
C ARG A 440 -2.86 3.47 -15.55
N ASN A 441 -3.15 2.18 -15.58
CA ASN A 441 -3.44 1.40 -16.77
C ASN A 441 -4.19 0.12 -16.39
N THR A 442 -4.58 -0.66 -17.38
CA THR A 442 -5.38 -1.88 -17.21
C THR A 442 -4.68 -2.95 -16.36
N ALA A 443 -3.35 -3.03 -16.37
CA ALA A 443 -2.59 -3.98 -15.54
C ALA A 443 -2.58 -3.59 -14.04
N ALA A 444 -2.40 -2.31 -13.74
CA ALA A 444 -2.54 -1.77 -12.38
C ALA A 444 -3.97 -1.93 -11.86
N TYR A 445 -4.97 -1.65 -12.71
CA TYR A 445 -6.38 -1.88 -12.41
C TYR A 445 -6.68 -3.35 -12.08
N VAL A 446 -6.27 -4.30 -12.94
CA VAL A 446 -6.50 -5.75 -12.73
C VAL A 446 -5.93 -6.19 -11.40
N SER A 447 -4.72 -5.75 -11.09
CA SER A 447 -4.06 -6.09 -9.84
C SER A 447 -4.74 -5.46 -8.62
N THR A 448 -5.31 -4.26 -8.75
CA THR A 448 -6.12 -3.62 -7.68
C THR A 448 -7.42 -4.38 -7.46
N LEU A 449 -8.13 -4.75 -8.53
CA LEU A 449 -9.37 -5.52 -8.46
C LEU A 449 -9.14 -6.91 -7.84
N LEU A 450 -8.08 -7.60 -8.27
CA LEU A 450 -7.71 -8.90 -7.71
C LEU A 450 -7.25 -8.77 -6.23
N LEU A 451 -6.60 -7.67 -5.83
CA LEU A 451 -6.27 -7.40 -4.43
C LEU A 451 -7.52 -7.10 -3.58
N GLU A 452 -8.47 -6.33 -4.09
CA GLU A 452 -9.78 -6.10 -3.45
C GLU A 452 -10.49 -7.44 -3.23
N LEU A 453 -10.57 -8.28 -4.26
CA LEU A 453 -11.15 -9.62 -4.20
C LEU A 453 -10.38 -10.53 -3.23
N SER A 454 -9.05 -10.48 -3.20
CA SER A 454 -8.23 -11.23 -2.25
C SER A 454 -8.60 -10.87 -0.81
N ASN A 455 -8.64 -9.57 -0.49
CA ASN A 455 -8.92 -9.07 0.85
C ASN A 455 -10.37 -9.33 1.27
N ARG A 456 -11.33 -9.24 0.33
CA ARG A 456 -12.77 -9.50 0.52
C ARG A 456 -13.09 -10.97 0.71
N LEU A 457 -12.42 -11.86 -0.03
CA LEU A 457 -12.68 -13.30 -0.03
C LEU A 457 -11.80 -14.09 0.94
N GLY A 458 -10.86 -13.42 1.63
CA GLY A 458 -10.02 -14.01 2.66
C GLY A 458 -8.77 -14.75 2.15
N PHE A 459 -8.38 -14.55 0.89
CA PHE A 459 -7.16 -15.16 0.34
C PHE A 459 -5.91 -14.46 0.86
N VAL A 460 -4.85 -15.26 1.06
CA VAL A 460 -3.54 -14.73 1.47
C VAL A 460 -2.86 -14.05 0.29
N LYS A 461 -2.25 -12.88 0.55
CA LYS A 461 -1.49 -12.14 -0.45
C LYS A 461 -0.25 -12.94 -0.86
N PRO A 462 0.10 -13.01 -2.15
CA PRO A 462 1.32 -13.66 -2.61
C PRO A 462 2.57 -12.95 -2.07
N LEU A 463 3.67 -13.70 -1.96
CA LEU A 463 4.96 -13.14 -1.56
C LEU A 463 5.45 -12.08 -2.56
N ALA A 464 6.16 -11.08 -2.06
CA ALA A 464 6.70 -10.00 -2.89
C ALA A 464 7.86 -10.51 -3.77
N PRO A 465 7.94 -10.11 -5.07
CA PRO A 465 8.99 -10.53 -5.99
C PRO A 465 10.40 -10.30 -5.46
N GLN A 466 11.11 -11.40 -5.27
CA GLN A 466 12.52 -11.44 -4.94
C GLN A 466 13.36 -11.63 -6.21
N TRP A 467 14.60 -11.18 -6.18
CA TRP A 467 15.59 -11.53 -7.19
C TRP A 467 15.94 -13.01 -7.02
N ARG A 468 15.47 -13.84 -7.95
CA ARG A 468 15.77 -15.27 -7.94
C ARG A 468 17.28 -15.49 -8.10
N THR A 469 17.87 -16.22 -7.18
CA THR A 469 19.30 -16.54 -7.24
C THR A 469 19.51 -18.01 -7.54
N VAL A 470 20.42 -18.29 -8.48
CA VAL A 470 20.76 -19.65 -8.92
C VAL A 470 22.11 -20.02 -8.32
N LEU A 471 22.15 -21.18 -7.65
CA LEU A 471 23.38 -21.75 -7.09
C LEU A 471 24.29 -22.27 -8.22
N LYS A 472 25.50 -21.75 -8.30
CA LYS A 472 26.61 -22.30 -9.10
C LYS A 472 27.43 -23.22 -8.22
N VAL A 473 27.37 -24.53 -8.47
CA VAL A 473 28.21 -25.51 -7.77
C VAL A 473 29.57 -25.58 -8.46
N SER A 474 30.62 -25.10 -7.78
CA SER A 474 32.01 -25.25 -8.22
C SER A 474 32.68 -26.36 -7.40
N PRO A 475 33.33 -27.36 -8.02
CA PRO A 475 33.91 -28.51 -7.29
C PRO A 475 34.96 -28.15 -6.24
N SER A 476 35.57 -26.96 -6.35
CA SER A 476 36.64 -26.48 -5.48
C SER A 476 36.20 -25.54 -4.37
N THR A 477 34.92 -25.13 -4.32
CA THR A 477 34.44 -24.12 -3.35
C THR A 477 33.66 -24.74 -2.19
N ASN A 478 34.16 -24.54 -0.97
CA ASN A 478 33.45 -24.87 0.28
C ASN A 478 32.30 -23.89 0.62
N VAL A 479 32.05 -22.88 -0.21
CA VAL A 479 31.08 -21.80 0.05
C VAL A 479 30.14 -21.69 -1.16
N PRO A 480 28.81 -21.77 -0.98
CA PRO A 480 27.86 -21.65 -2.07
C PRO A 480 27.86 -20.25 -2.67
N TYR A 481 27.95 -20.21 -4.01
CA TYR A 481 27.99 -18.99 -4.80
C TYR A 481 26.79 -18.93 -5.74
N TYR A 482 26.17 -17.77 -5.81
CA TYR A 482 24.89 -17.51 -6.44
C TYR A 482 25.01 -16.39 -7.47
N PHE A 483 24.14 -16.40 -8.48
CA PHE A 483 24.01 -15.31 -9.44
C PHE A 483 22.53 -15.09 -9.79
N SER A 484 22.18 -13.92 -10.33
CA SER A 484 20.82 -13.68 -10.83
C SER A 484 20.57 -14.50 -12.10
N ASP A 485 19.46 -15.23 -12.16
CA ASP A 485 19.02 -15.88 -13.40
C ASP A 485 18.79 -14.82 -14.50
N PRO A 486 19.51 -14.87 -15.64
CA PRO A 486 19.30 -13.92 -16.73
C PRO A 486 17.92 -14.03 -17.38
N GLU A 487 17.35 -15.25 -17.41
CA GLU A 487 16.10 -15.59 -18.08
C GLU A 487 14.91 -15.51 -17.09
N ASN A 488 15.07 -15.96 -15.85
CA ASN A 488 14.03 -15.94 -14.81
C ASN A 488 14.23 -14.87 -13.74
N ARG A 489 14.37 -13.60 -14.16
CA ARG A 489 14.53 -12.47 -13.21
C ARG A 489 13.34 -12.28 -12.24
N PHE A 490 12.21 -12.97 -12.47
CA PHE A 490 10.93 -12.84 -11.75
C PHE A 490 10.02 -14.09 -11.73
N THR A 491 10.54 -15.31 -11.84
CA THR A 491 9.64 -16.48 -11.66
C THR A 491 9.11 -16.54 -10.24
N GLU A 492 7.81 -16.81 -10.12
CA GLU A 492 7.11 -17.09 -8.86
C GLU A 492 7.79 -18.21 -8.04
N PRO A 493 7.52 -18.27 -6.72
CA PRO A 493 7.84 -19.46 -5.93
C PRO A 493 7.12 -20.69 -6.52
N ASP A 494 7.92 -21.67 -6.94
CA ASP A 494 7.47 -22.91 -7.57
C ASP A 494 6.52 -23.70 -6.66
N LEU A 495 5.26 -23.84 -7.12
CA LEU A 495 4.30 -24.78 -6.59
C LEU A 495 3.99 -25.84 -7.65
N THR A 496 4.93 -26.77 -7.77
CA THR A 496 4.89 -28.05 -8.51
C THR A 496 5.09 -27.95 -10.02
N ASP A 497 6.37 -27.85 -10.41
CA ASP A 497 6.92 -28.15 -11.74
C ASP A 497 6.25 -29.33 -12.47
N LEU A 498 5.86 -29.12 -13.73
CA LEU A 498 5.53 -30.17 -14.73
C LEU A 498 5.30 -29.59 -16.14
N SER A 499 6.29 -29.12 -16.92
CA SER A 499 7.66 -28.68 -16.59
C SER A 499 8.44 -28.03 -17.75
N ALA A 500 8.23 -28.24 -19.05
CA ALA A 500 7.17 -28.84 -19.87
C ALA A 500 5.85 -28.07 -20.01
N ALA A 501 5.72 -26.88 -19.38
CA ALA A 501 4.96 -25.75 -19.94
C ALA A 501 5.77 -25.15 -21.10
N LYS A 502 6.02 -25.99 -22.10
CA LYS A 502 7.22 -25.96 -22.94
C LYS A 502 7.20 -24.75 -23.86
N GLN A 503 8.32 -24.04 -23.86
CA GLN A 503 8.76 -23.22 -24.98
C GLN A 503 7.74 -22.16 -25.43
N LEU A 504 7.68 -21.09 -24.65
CA LEU A 504 7.91 -19.76 -25.22
C LEU A 504 6.99 -19.44 -26.41
N GLU A 505 5.71 -19.79 -26.31
CA GLU A 505 4.83 -19.96 -27.49
C GLU A 505 4.39 -18.60 -28.09
N ASN A 506 5.36 -18.01 -28.80
CA ASN A 506 5.23 -17.12 -29.94
C ASN A 506 4.73 -15.69 -29.69
N ARG A 507 5.58 -14.96 -28.95
CA ARG A 507 6.01 -13.56 -29.22
C ARG A 507 5.11 -12.72 -30.15
N GLN A 508 4.03 -12.16 -29.63
CA GLN A 508 3.39 -10.88 -29.99
C GLN A 508 2.32 -10.64 -28.90
N ALA A 509 2.28 -9.55 -28.13
CA ALA A 509 2.69 -8.18 -28.43
C ALA A 509 3.56 -7.50 -27.34
N ALA A 510 4.40 -6.58 -27.81
CA ALA A 510 5.24 -5.58 -27.12
C ALA A 510 5.25 -5.52 -25.57
N GLU A 511 6.37 -5.96 -25.01
CA GLU A 511 7.28 -5.26 -24.08
C GLU A 511 6.83 -3.96 -23.37
N LEU A 512 5.65 -3.94 -22.74
CA LEU A 512 5.52 -3.20 -21.47
C LEU A 512 6.25 -4.01 -20.40
N ASN A 513 7.53 -3.67 -20.28
CA ASN A 513 8.60 -4.33 -19.53
C ASN A 513 8.10 -4.97 -18.22
N LEU A 514 8.35 -6.27 -18.05
CA LEU A 514 7.92 -7.02 -16.85
C LEU A 514 8.38 -6.35 -15.55
N GLN A 515 9.53 -5.67 -15.58
CA GLN A 515 10.00 -4.82 -14.48
C GLN A 515 8.99 -3.72 -14.13
N GLU A 516 8.48 -2.97 -15.11
CA GLU A 516 7.48 -1.90 -14.87
C GLU A 516 6.15 -2.44 -14.35
N ARG A 517 5.74 -3.64 -14.80
CA ARG A 517 4.55 -4.32 -14.27
C ARG A 517 4.72 -4.66 -12.79
N ILE A 518 5.94 -5.03 -12.37
CA ILE A 518 6.25 -5.39 -10.99
C ILE A 518 6.46 -4.15 -10.09
N ARG A 519 7.12 -3.11 -10.59
CA ARG A 519 7.31 -1.82 -9.89
C ARG A 519 6.01 -1.13 -9.45
N LEU A 520 4.88 -1.47 -10.06
CA LEU A 520 3.60 -0.79 -9.85
C LEU A 520 2.48 -1.71 -9.36
N ASN A 521 2.73 -3.00 -9.10
CA ASN A 521 1.65 -3.93 -8.76
C ASN A 521 1.16 -3.77 -7.30
N PRO A 522 -0.13 -3.43 -7.09
CA PRO A 522 -0.80 -3.40 -5.79
C PRO A 522 -0.52 -4.57 -4.85
N PHE A 523 -0.42 -5.81 -5.34
CA PHE A 523 -0.35 -7.02 -4.49
C PHE A 523 0.86 -7.06 -3.55
N TRP A 524 2.03 -6.80 -4.10
CA TRP A 524 3.33 -6.93 -3.42
C TRP A 524 3.74 -5.65 -2.71
N SER A 525 3.06 -4.57 -3.06
CA SER A 525 3.13 -3.29 -2.39
C SER A 525 2.14 -3.29 -1.23
N PHE A 526 2.61 -3.62 -0.02
CA PHE A 526 1.73 -3.70 1.14
C PHE A 526 1.09 -2.32 1.41
N ALA A 527 -0.21 -2.33 1.78
CA ALA A 527 -0.98 -1.12 2.09
C ALA A 527 -0.70 -0.70 3.55
N PHE A 528 -0.86 -1.66 4.46
CA PHE A 528 -0.20 -1.71 5.76
C PHE A 528 1.29 -2.04 5.60
N VAL A 529 2.02 -1.90 6.69
CA VAL A 529 3.47 -2.11 6.74
C VAL A 529 3.80 -3.44 7.43
N PRO A 530 4.71 -4.27 6.87
CA PRO A 530 4.81 -5.70 7.22
C PRO A 530 5.19 -5.98 8.69
N TRP A 531 5.78 -5.01 9.39
CA TRP A 531 6.13 -5.09 10.81
C TRP A 531 4.95 -4.99 11.79
N SER A 532 3.70 -4.94 11.32
CA SER A 532 2.51 -5.03 12.18
C SER A 532 2.29 -6.42 12.78
N HIS A 533 3.00 -7.45 12.30
CA HIS A 533 2.90 -8.83 12.78
C HIS A 533 4.10 -9.19 13.66
N SER A 534 3.83 -9.74 14.85
CA SER A 534 4.87 -10.20 15.79
C SER A 534 5.40 -11.59 15.40
N VAL A 535 6.53 -11.64 14.70
CA VAL A 535 7.21 -12.91 14.36
C VAL A 535 7.78 -13.55 15.64
N LYS A 536 7.50 -14.85 15.85
CA LYS A 536 7.87 -15.62 17.06
C LYS A 536 9.38 -15.85 17.24
N GLN A 537 10.17 -15.75 16.17
CA GLN A 537 11.64 -15.72 16.22
C GLN A 537 12.15 -14.67 15.24
N SER A 538 12.72 -13.57 15.76
CA SER A 538 13.46 -12.63 14.93
C SER A 538 14.93 -13.05 14.90
N LEU A 539 15.39 -13.48 13.73
CA LEU A 539 16.78 -13.63 13.33
C LEU A 539 17.12 -12.57 12.27
N PHE A 540 18.40 -12.40 11.93
CA PHE A 540 18.84 -11.48 10.87
C PHE A 540 19.88 -12.09 9.93
N THR A 541 19.87 -11.60 8.68
CA THR A 541 20.91 -11.89 7.68
C THR A 541 21.87 -10.71 7.62
N ALA A 542 23.17 -10.96 7.68
CA ALA A 542 24.19 -9.93 7.42
C ALA A 542 24.45 -9.82 5.91
N VAL A 543 24.45 -8.61 5.36
CA VAL A 543 24.72 -8.35 3.93
C VAL A 543 25.91 -7.41 3.83
N ILE A 544 27.01 -7.90 3.26
CA ILE A 544 28.28 -7.17 3.10
C ILE A 544 28.50 -6.92 1.61
N LEU A 545 28.66 -5.66 1.20
CA LEU A 545 29.09 -5.32 -0.16
C LEU A 545 30.62 -5.42 -0.26
N TYR A 546 31.13 -6.14 -1.25
CA TYR A 546 32.56 -6.40 -1.41
C TYR A 546 33.12 -5.94 -2.76
N TYR A 547 34.23 -5.19 -2.71
CA TYR A 547 35.05 -4.86 -3.88
C TYR A 547 36.54 -4.69 -3.52
N ASP A 548 37.38 -5.61 -4.02
CA ASP A 548 38.86 -5.51 -4.06
C ASP A 548 39.59 -5.26 -2.72
N ARG A 549 38.97 -5.65 -1.59
CA ARG A 549 39.48 -5.41 -0.22
C ARG A 549 39.51 -6.69 0.62
N TYR A 550 39.91 -7.81 0.02
CA TYR A 550 39.77 -9.16 0.60
C TYR A 550 40.27 -9.30 2.05
N ASN A 551 41.41 -8.67 2.39
CA ASN A 551 41.93 -8.69 3.75
C ASN A 551 41.00 -7.95 4.73
N VAL A 552 40.37 -6.85 4.32
CA VAL A 552 39.42 -6.09 5.15
C VAL A 552 38.13 -6.90 5.36
N LEU A 553 37.59 -7.49 4.28
CA LEU A 553 36.44 -8.41 4.34
C LEU A 553 36.66 -9.55 5.33
N ARG A 554 37.84 -10.19 5.36
CA ARG A 554 38.13 -11.24 6.36
C ARG A 554 38.02 -10.73 7.80
N HIS A 555 38.43 -9.49 8.09
CA HIS A 555 38.27 -8.90 9.42
C HIS A 555 36.81 -8.59 9.75
N ALA A 556 36.00 -8.11 8.81
CA ALA A 556 34.56 -7.93 9.01
C ALA A 556 33.86 -9.27 9.30
N LEU A 557 34.22 -10.34 8.58
CA LEU A 557 33.71 -11.70 8.83
C LEU A 557 34.12 -12.24 10.21
N PHE A 558 35.31 -11.89 10.73
CA PHE A 558 35.69 -12.20 12.12
C PHE A 558 34.84 -11.44 13.15
N GLY A 559 34.44 -10.19 12.89
CA GLY A 559 33.55 -9.43 13.77
C GLY A 559 32.13 -10.01 13.90
N LEU A 560 31.67 -10.76 12.89
CA LEU A 560 30.38 -11.46 12.90
C LEU A 560 30.41 -12.83 13.64
N GLN A 561 31.60 -13.32 14.02
CA GLN A 561 31.72 -14.58 14.77
C GLN A 561 31.04 -14.44 16.15
N ASN A 562 30.25 -15.44 16.52
CA ASN A 562 29.47 -15.48 17.76
C ASN A 562 28.44 -14.33 17.93
N ALA A 563 28.07 -13.63 16.86
CA ALA A 563 26.99 -12.64 16.88
C ALA A 563 25.62 -13.32 17.17
N PRO A 564 24.94 -13.00 18.28
CA PRO A 564 23.67 -13.64 18.61
C PRO A 564 22.59 -13.26 17.59
N TYR A 565 21.68 -14.20 17.29
CA TYR A 565 20.58 -14.06 16.32
C TYR A 565 20.97 -13.93 14.83
N LEU A 566 22.26 -14.04 14.48
CA LEU A 566 22.69 -14.14 13.09
C LEU A 566 22.21 -15.47 12.48
N HIS A 567 21.57 -15.41 11.32
CA HIS A 567 21.08 -16.57 10.56
C HIS A 567 22.07 -17.00 9.47
N SER A 568 22.51 -16.04 8.67
CA SER A 568 23.39 -16.25 7.52
C SER A 568 24.14 -14.96 7.16
N ILE A 569 25.24 -15.11 6.42
CA ILE A 569 26.04 -13.99 5.90
C ILE A 569 25.97 -14.05 4.37
N ILE A 570 25.60 -12.95 3.72
CA ILE A 570 25.61 -12.80 2.27
C ILE A 570 26.69 -11.79 1.89
N ILE A 571 27.62 -12.22 1.04
CA ILE A 571 28.66 -11.35 0.46
C ILE A 571 28.21 -10.98 -0.95
N VAL A 572 27.84 -9.72 -1.17
CA VAL A 572 27.50 -9.17 -2.49
C VAL A 572 28.79 -8.82 -3.20
N TRP A 573 29.14 -9.64 -4.19
CA TRP A 573 30.43 -9.66 -4.85
C TRP A 573 30.42 -8.79 -6.11
N ASN A 574 30.85 -7.53 -5.97
CA ASN A 574 30.96 -6.57 -7.07
C ASN A 574 32.28 -6.68 -7.87
N HIS A 575 33.24 -7.45 -7.38
CA HIS A 575 34.54 -7.60 -8.03
C HIS A 575 34.40 -8.43 -9.33
N PRO A 576 35.06 -8.06 -10.45
CA PRO A 576 34.89 -8.74 -11.74
C PRO A 576 35.32 -10.22 -11.71
N SER A 577 36.46 -10.57 -11.10
CA SER A 577 36.91 -11.96 -10.96
C SER A 577 35.92 -12.84 -10.20
N GLU A 578 35.92 -14.15 -10.49
CA GLU A 578 35.13 -15.15 -9.75
C GLU A 578 35.62 -15.31 -8.29
N PRO A 579 34.70 -15.47 -7.32
CA PRO A 579 35.04 -15.62 -5.90
C PRO A 579 35.71 -16.95 -5.54
N ASP A 580 35.61 -17.98 -6.38
CA ASP A 580 36.22 -19.30 -6.19
C ASP A 580 37.73 -19.25 -5.88
N LYS A 581 38.40 -18.16 -6.26
CA LYS A 581 39.83 -17.92 -6.04
C LYS A 581 40.16 -17.43 -4.62
N PHE A 582 39.17 -17.21 -3.76
CA PHE A 582 39.33 -16.57 -2.46
C PHE A 582 38.91 -17.48 -1.30
N TRP A 583 39.74 -17.57 -0.27
CA TRP A 583 39.48 -18.36 0.93
C TRP A 583 38.66 -17.55 1.94
N LEU A 584 37.57 -18.12 2.46
CA LEU A 584 36.78 -17.47 3.51
C LEU A 584 36.97 -18.19 4.85
N PRO A 585 37.01 -17.45 5.98
CA PRO A 585 37.11 -18.06 7.30
C PRO A 585 35.92 -18.96 7.58
N LYS A 586 36.14 -20.04 8.34
CA LYS A 586 35.04 -20.88 8.85
C LYS A 586 34.09 -20.01 9.68
N SER A 587 32.79 -20.27 9.52
CA SER A 587 31.71 -19.58 10.21
C SER A 587 30.78 -20.62 10.83
N TYR A 588 30.18 -20.27 11.97
CA TYR A 588 29.15 -21.06 12.64
C TYR A 588 27.77 -20.93 11.96
N VAL A 589 27.60 -19.95 11.06
CA VAL A 589 26.45 -19.77 10.17
C VAL A 589 26.85 -19.90 8.70
N PRO A 590 25.93 -20.27 7.80
CA PRO A 590 26.20 -20.31 6.36
C PRO A 590 26.67 -18.95 5.83
N ILE A 591 27.80 -18.96 5.11
CA ILE A 591 28.19 -17.87 4.23
C ILE A 591 27.66 -18.21 2.83
N LYS A 592 26.99 -17.26 2.18
CA LYS A 592 26.54 -17.30 0.79
C LYS A 592 27.22 -16.15 0.05
N ILE A 593 27.62 -16.34 -1.20
CA ILE A 593 28.17 -15.26 -2.04
C ILE A 593 27.21 -15.00 -3.19
N TYR A 594 26.83 -13.75 -3.46
CA TYR A 594 26.04 -13.38 -4.63
C TYR A 594 26.88 -12.58 -5.62
N LYS A 595 26.97 -13.04 -6.87
CA LYS A 595 27.61 -12.31 -7.97
C LYS A 595 26.75 -11.16 -8.45
N ALA A 596 27.26 -9.96 -8.33
CA ALA A 596 26.73 -8.87 -9.12
C ALA A 596 27.23 -8.97 -10.58
N GLN A 597 26.35 -8.63 -11.54
CA GLN A 597 26.72 -8.54 -12.96
C GLN A 597 27.65 -7.36 -13.24
N ASN A 598 27.56 -6.29 -12.45
CA ASN A 598 28.33 -5.06 -12.55
C ASN A 598 28.77 -4.55 -11.17
N ASN A 599 29.75 -3.64 -11.12
CA ASN A 599 30.11 -2.96 -9.88
C ASN A 599 29.18 -1.77 -9.63
N SER A 600 28.12 -1.98 -8.85
CA SER A 600 27.13 -0.98 -8.42
C SER A 600 26.95 -0.98 -6.91
N LEU A 601 26.85 0.20 -6.29
CA LEU A 601 26.51 0.31 -4.87
C LEU A 601 25.08 -0.14 -4.56
N ASN A 602 24.18 -0.09 -5.56
CA ASN A 602 22.79 -0.53 -5.43
C ASN A 602 22.68 -2.05 -5.16
N ASN A 603 23.68 -2.85 -5.54
CA ASN A 603 23.64 -4.32 -5.44
C ASN A 603 23.44 -4.84 -4.01
N ARG A 604 23.87 -4.08 -2.99
CA ARG A 604 23.68 -4.40 -1.57
C ARG A 604 22.20 -4.41 -1.14
N PHE A 605 21.32 -3.81 -1.94
CA PHE A 605 19.90 -3.65 -1.63
C PHE A 605 18.96 -4.46 -2.53
N LEU A 606 19.50 -5.41 -3.31
CA LEU A 606 18.68 -6.33 -4.08
C LEU A 606 17.86 -7.23 -3.14
N PRO A 607 16.56 -7.46 -3.40
CA PRO A 607 15.71 -8.33 -2.58
C PRO A 607 15.98 -9.79 -2.94
N LEU A 608 17.20 -10.29 -2.68
CA LEU A 608 17.62 -11.65 -3.04
C LEU A 608 16.78 -12.69 -2.28
N ASP A 609 16.35 -13.75 -2.96
CA ASP A 609 15.59 -14.87 -2.36
C ASP A 609 16.35 -15.63 -1.26
N ILE A 610 17.69 -15.66 -1.34
CA ILE A 610 18.58 -16.18 -0.29
C ILE A 610 18.57 -15.38 1.03
N ILE A 611 17.87 -14.24 1.09
CA ILE A 611 17.58 -13.48 2.33
C ILE A 611 16.29 -14.03 2.95
N GLU A 612 16.46 -14.99 3.85
CA GLU A 612 15.36 -15.75 4.48
C GLU A 612 14.82 -15.07 5.76
N THR A 613 15.35 -13.90 6.16
CA THR A 613 15.01 -13.22 7.42
C THR A 613 14.30 -11.88 7.20
N GLU A 614 13.42 -11.52 8.14
CA GLU A 614 12.75 -10.21 8.21
C GLU A 614 13.77 -9.06 8.33
N ALA A 615 14.78 -9.22 9.20
CA ALA A 615 15.81 -8.24 9.45
C ALA A 615 17.04 -8.45 8.55
N VAL A 616 17.62 -7.36 8.07
CA VAL A 616 18.87 -7.34 7.33
C VAL A 616 19.83 -6.37 8.01
N LEU A 617 21.00 -6.87 8.41
CA LEU A 617 22.12 -6.06 8.86
C LEU A 617 22.99 -5.71 7.64
N ALA A 618 22.81 -4.52 7.08
CA ALA A 618 23.67 -4.01 6.03
C ALA A 618 25.01 -3.54 6.62
N LEU A 619 26.10 -3.92 5.96
CA LEU A 619 27.48 -3.62 6.37
C LEU A 619 28.34 -3.22 5.18
N ASP A 620 29.27 -2.31 5.42
CA ASP A 620 30.42 -2.09 4.53
C ASP A 620 31.56 -3.05 4.94
N ASP A 621 32.46 -3.39 4.01
CA ASP A 621 33.53 -4.37 4.25
C ASP A 621 34.60 -3.91 5.25
N ASP A 622 34.62 -2.62 5.61
CA ASP A 622 35.49 -2.02 6.62
C ASP A 622 34.81 -1.72 7.97
N MET A 623 33.51 -2.00 8.11
CA MET A 623 32.77 -1.79 9.36
C MET A 623 33.12 -2.85 10.42
N LYS A 624 33.54 -2.39 11.60
CA LYS A 624 33.90 -3.25 12.74
C LYS A 624 32.92 -3.01 13.89
N LEU A 625 32.05 -4.00 14.13
CA LEU A 625 31.11 -4.03 15.25
C LEU A 625 31.40 -5.26 16.12
N SER A 626 31.30 -5.12 17.44
CA SER A 626 31.39 -6.27 18.35
C SER A 626 30.07 -7.05 18.42
N PRO A 627 30.09 -8.35 18.80
CA PRO A 627 28.85 -9.12 19.02
C PRO A 627 27.86 -8.47 19.99
N ALA A 628 28.37 -7.71 20.98
CA ALA A 628 27.52 -6.94 21.89
C ALA A 628 26.84 -5.75 21.21
N GLN A 629 27.57 -4.98 20.39
CA GLN A 629 27.00 -3.86 19.62
C GLN A 629 25.95 -4.36 18.61
N ILE A 630 26.24 -5.47 17.92
CA ILE A 630 25.30 -6.14 17.01
C ILE A 630 24.03 -6.56 17.74
N LYS A 631 24.15 -7.19 18.93
CA LYS A 631 23.02 -7.55 19.80
C LYS A 631 22.18 -6.34 20.19
N THR A 632 22.81 -5.21 20.56
CA THR A 632 22.13 -3.95 20.90
C THR A 632 21.36 -3.40 19.71
N GLY A 633 22.01 -3.25 18.56
CA GLY A 633 21.37 -2.73 17.34
C GLY A 633 20.19 -3.60 16.90
N PHE A 634 20.32 -4.93 17.00
CA PHE A 634 19.24 -5.84 16.68
C PHE A 634 18.06 -5.77 17.66
N ASN A 635 18.32 -5.61 18.96
CA ASN A 635 17.28 -5.41 19.96
C ASN A 635 16.51 -4.10 19.72
N VAL A 636 17.22 -2.99 19.50
CA VAL A 636 16.62 -1.70 19.14
C VAL A 636 15.79 -1.84 17.86
N TRP A 637 16.28 -2.57 16.85
CA TRP A 637 15.52 -2.80 15.62
C TRP A 637 14.26 -3.64 15.83
N LYS A 638 14.25 -4.68 16.68
CA LYS A 638 13.02 -5.46 16.95
C LYS A 638 11.88 -4.63 17.54
N GLU A 639 12.21 -3.59 18.31
CA GLU A 639 11.25 -2.64 18.88
C GLU A 639 10.87 -1.52 17.89
N ASN A 640 11.65 -1.35 16.82
CA ASN A 640 11.54 -0.27 15.84
C ASN A 640 11.72 -0.80 14.41
N ARG A 641 11.07 -1.92 14.09
CA ARG A 641 11.19 -2.66 12.81
C ARG A 641 10.90 -1.79 11.58
N ASP A 642 10.13 -0.73 11.82
CA ASP A 642 9.73 0.29 10.86
C ASP A 642 10.86 1.24 10.44
N ARG A 643 11.93 1.35 11.23
CA ARG A 643 12.97 2.36 11.03
C ARG A 643 14.31 1.75 10.62
N LEU A 644 15.12 2.57 9.98
CA LEU A 644 16.54 2.30 9.81
C LEU A 644 17.24 2.51 11.15
N VAL A 645 17.90 1.47 11.66
CA VAL A 645 18.49 1.44 13.01
C VAL A 645 19.98 1.12 12.88
N GLY A 646 20.88 2.04 13.23
CA GLY A 646 22.31 1.83 12.98
C GLY A 646 23.23 2.80 13.70
N PHE A 647 24.54 2.61 13.54
CA PHE A 647 25.55 3.25 14.39
C PHE A 647 26.07 4.60 13.83
N PRO A 648 26.48 4.71 12.55
CA PRO A 648 27.04 5.96 12.04
C PRO A 648 25.93 6.94 11.67
N ALA A 649 25.64 7.90 12.56
CA ALA A 649 24.65 8.95 12.32
C ALA A 649 25.26 10.17 11.61
N ARG A 650 24.47 10.82 10.75
CA ARG A 650 24.80 12.01 9.94
C ARG A 650 23.57 12.90 9.78
N SER A 651 23.77 14.14 9.36
CA SER A 651 22.68 15.12 9.23
C SER A 651 22.64 15.76 7.85
N HIS A 652 21.61 16.57 7.63
CA HIS A 652 21.52 17.50 6.50
C HIS A 652 21.22 18.89 7.05
N ALA A 653 21.62 19.94 6.34
CA ALA A 653 21.34 21.32 6.76
C ALA A 653 21.02 22.17 5.53
N TYR A 654 20.10 23.13 5.66
CA TYR A 654 19.85 24.10 4.61
C TYR A 654 20.89 25.22 4.68
N ASP A 655 21.58 25.43 3.55
CA ASP A 655 22.53 26.52 3.37
C ASP A 655 21.80 27.70 2.71
N SER A 656 21.54 28.74 3.51
CA SER A 656 20.77 29.91 3.09
C SER A 656 21.46 30.74 2.00
N GLU A 657 22.79 30.73 1.95
CA GLU A 657 23.57 31.46 0.94
C GLU A 657 23.50 30.73 -0.40
N LYS A 658 23.72 29.41 -0.40
CA LYS A 658 23.65 28.56 -1.59
C LYS A 658 22.21 28.22 -2.01
N LYS A 659 21.23 28.55 -1.18
CA LYS A 659 19.80 28.20 -1.32
C LYS A 659 19.58 26.69 -1.58
N ALA A 660 20.39 25.86 -0.93
CA ALA A 660 20.48 24.43 -1.21
C ALA A 660 20.68 23.62 0.07
N TRP A 661 20.30 22.35 0.05
CA TRP A 661 20.59 21.43 1.15
C TRP A 661 22.03 20.92 1.07
N THR A 662 22.65 20.75 2.22
CA THR A 662 24.03 20.28 2.37
C THR A 662 24.08 19.02 3.25
N TYR A 663 25.01 18.13 2.94
CA TYR A 663 25.26 16.94 3.75
C TYR A 663 26.23 17.28 4.90
N VAL A 664 25.82 17.01 6.14
CA VAL A 664 26.60 17.31 7.34
C VAL A 664 27.30 16.03 7.80
N ALA A 665 28.61 15.98 7.53
CA ALA A 665 29.47 14.84 7.86
C ALA A 665 29.92 14.82 9.34
N GLY A 666 30.07 15.99 9.95
CA GLY A 666 30.63 16.17 11.29
C GLY A 666 29.63 15.94 12.43
N PRO A 667 30.07 16.09 13.69
CA PRO A 667 29.19 16.03 14.86
C PRO A 667 28.08 17.07 14.75
N SER A 668 26.85 16.65 15.05
CA SER A 668 25.66 17.51 15.02
C SER A 668 24.73 17.13 16.17
N PRO A 669 24.08 18.09 16.85
CA PRO A 669 23.15 17.80 17.95
C PRO A 669 21.89 17.07 17.48
N THR A 670 21.50 17.28 16.22
CA THR A 670 20.45 16.51 15.53
C THR A 670 21.06 15.68 14.40
N TYR A 671 20.49 14.53 14.12
CA TYR A 671 20.80 13.73 12.93
C TYR A 671 19.51 13.39 12.18
N SER A 672 19.64 13.01 10.92
CA SER A 672 18.52 12.69 10.03
C SER A 672 18.82 11.57 9.05
N ILE A 673 20.06 11.08 9.05
CA ILE A 673 20.59 10.04 8.18
C ILE A 673 21.34 9.06 9.09
N VAL A 674 21.09 7.76 8.94
CA VAL A 674 21.94 6.71 9.48
C VAL A 674 22.59 6.00 8.30
N LEU A 675 23.92 5.88 8.29
CA LEU A 675 24.63 5.25 7.18
C LEU A 675 24.38 3.74 7.20
N THR A 676 24.03 3.17 6.06
CA THR A 676 23.76 1.73 5.92
C THR A 676 25.01 0.86 6.05
N SER A 677 26.19 1.46 6.20
CA SER A 677 27.47 0.80 6.47
C SER A 677 27.52 0.04 7.78
N GLY A 678 26.58 0.30 8.69
CA GLY A 678 26.30 -0.52 9.87
C GLY A 678 24.89 -0.24 10.36
N ALA A 679 23.89 -0.82 9.70
CA ALA A 679 22.49 -0.60 10.05
C ALA A 679 21.59 -1.83 9.80
N PHE A 680 20.65 -2.03 10.72
CA PHE A 680 19.51 -2.92 10.58
C PHE A 680 18.35 -2.22 9.86
N LEU A 681 17.74 -2.94 8.92
CA LEU A 681 16.50 -2.57 8.24
C LEU A 681 15.64 -3.82 7.99
N HIS A 682 14.34 -3.61 7.77
CA HIS A 682 13.44 -4.68 7.32
C HIS A 682 13.69 -5.00 5.84
N ASN A 683 13.71 -6.28 5.47
CA ASN A 683 13.91 -6.76 4.09
C ASN A 683 12.92 -6.16 3.06
N TYR A 684 11.73 -5.71 3.49
CA TYR A 684 10.78 -4.95 2.68
C TYR A 684 11.38 -3.68 2.07
N TYR A 685 12.34 -3.05 2.75
CA TYR A 685 13.02 -1.87 2.19
C TYR A 685 13.95 -2.22 1.03
N LEU A 686 14.43 -3.47 0.92
CA LEU A 686 15.14 -3.96 -0.28
C LEU A 686 14.19 -4.05 -1.49
N TYR A 687 12.97 -4.53 -1.25
CA TYR A 687 11.91 -4.56 -2.26
C TYR A 687 11.55 -3.14 -2.73
N THR A 688 11.17 -2.24 -1.80
CA THR A 688 10.75 -0.89 -2.19
C THR A 688 11.89 -0.03 -2.76
N TYR A 689 13.14 -0.23 -2.34
CA TYR A 689 14.31 0.39 -2.97
C TYR A 689 14.51 -0.10 -4.42
N THR A 690 14.28 -1.39 -4.67
CA THR A 690 14.49 -1.99 -6.00
C THR A 690 13.31 -1.79 -6.95
N TRP A 691 12.09 -1.60 -6.43
CA TRP A 691 10.87 -1.58 -7.25
C TRP A 691 10.07 -0.28 -7.15
N ASP A 692 9.74 0.18 -5.94
CA ASP A 692 8.92 1.38 -5.73
C ASP A 692 9.72 2.69 -5.95
N MET A 693 11.01 2.71 -5.62
CA MET A 693 11.87 3.89 -5.75
C MET A 693 12.06 4.27 -7.23
N PRO A 694 11.89 5.55 -7.59
CA PRO A 694 12.20 6.09 -8.92
C PRO A 694 13.58 5.61 -9.41
N SER A 695 13.63 5.00 -10.60
CA SER A 695 14.88 4.45 -11.15
C SER A 695 15.94 5.52 -11.40
N GLU A 696 15.51 6.75 -11.62
CA GLU A 696 16.32 7.96 -11.75
C GLU A 696 17.25 8.15 -10.54
N ILE A 697 16.79 7.84 -9.32
CA ILE A 697 17.61 7.89 -8.09
C ILE A 697 18.73 6.86 -8.14
N ARG A 698 18.41 5.61 -8.53
CA ARG A 698 19.39 4.51 -8.61
C ARG A 698 20.40 4.69 -9.73
N GLN A 699 19.94 5.22 -10.88
CA GLN A 699 20.82 5.63 -11.97
C GLN A 699 21.78 6.74 -11.53
N PHE A 700 21.29 7.77 -10.84
CA PHE A 700 22.14 8.82 -10.30
C PHE A 700 23.18 8.27 -9.30
N ILE A 701 22.81 7.28 -8.48
CA ILE A 701 23.73 6.57 -7.58
C ILE A 701 24.80 5.81 -8.35
N ASP A 702 24.46 5.15 -9.46
CA ASP A 702 25.44 4.46 -10.31
C ASP A 702 26.38 5.45 -11.03
N ASP A 703 25.84 6.56 -11.56
CA ASP A 703 26.58 7.63 -12.21
C ASP A 703 27.57 8.34 -11.26
N LYS A 704 27.19 8.52 -9.98
CA LYS A 704 28.04 9.16 -8.96
C LYS A 704 28.85 8.17 -8.13
N ARG A 705 28.53 6.88 -8.16
CA ARG A 705 29.03 5.82 -7.27
C ARG A 705 29.06 6.26 -5.80
N ASN A 706 27.93 6.77 -5.31
CA ASN A 706 27.75 7.32 -3.95
C ASN A 706 26.24 7.42 -3.62
N CYS A 707 25.91 7.69 -2.35
CA CYS A 707 24.58 8.11 -1.88
C CYS A 707 23.47 7.05 -1.85
N GLU A 708 23.80 5.76 -1.98
CA GLU A 708 22.83 4.66 -1.84
C GLU A 708 22.23 4.60 -0.43
N ASP A 709 23.03 4.94 0.57
CA ASP A 709 22.64 5.09 1.96
C ASP A 709 21.68 6.28 2.19
N ILE A 710 21.95 7.43 1.58
CA ILE A 710 21.07 8.61 1.60
C ILE A 710 19.73 8.25 0.95
N ALA A 711 19.73 7.59 -0.20
CA ALA A 711 18.49 7.17 -0.87
C ALA A 711 17.67 6.18 -0.03
N MET A 712 18.31 5.25 0.69
CA MET A 712 17.61 4.36 1.63
C MET A 712 16.98 5.14 2.79
N ASN A 713 17.65 6.16 3.35
CA ASN A 713 17.06 7.04 4.37
C ASN A 713 15.88 7.84 3.81
N PHE A 714 16.00 8.39 2.59
CA PHE A 714 14.90 9.06 1.89
C PHE A 714 13.70 8.13 1.73
N GLN A 715 13.90 6.90 1.26
CA GLN A 715 12.83 5.90 1.06
C GLN A 715 12.12 5.55 2.37
N ILE A 716 12.88 5.24 3.43
CA ILE A 716 12.32 4.82 4.72
C ILE A 716 11.56 5.98 5.39
N SER A 717 12.13 7.18 5.42
CA SER A 717 11.42 8.35 5.99
C SER A 717 10.28 8.85 5.08
N HIS A 718 10.33 8.63 3.77
CA HIS A 718 9.20 8.87 2.86
C HIS A 718 7.99 7.99 3.20
N LEU A 719 8.22 6.67 3.34
CA LEU A 719 7.17 5.69 3.61
C LEU A 719 6.60 5.84 5.04
N THR A 720 7.47 5.92 6.05
CA THR A 720 7.06 5.86 7.46
C THR A 720 6.73 7.21 8.09
N ARG A 721 7.23 8.31 7.51
CA ARG A 721 7.23 9.64 8.13
C ARG A 721 7.89 9.68 9.50
N LYS A 722 8.86 8.79 9.73
CA LYS A 722 9.67 8.74 10.96
C LYS A 722 11.15 8.95 10.65
N PRO A 723 11.92 9.53 11.60
CA PRO A 723 13.37 9.61 11.50
C PRO A 723 14.02 8.23 11.72
N PRO A 724 15.26 8.01 11.25
CA PRO A 724 16.06 6.83 11.60
C PRO A 724 16.42 6.83 13.10
N ILE A 725 16.94 5.71 13.62
CA ILE A 725 17.43 5.59 15.00
C ILE A 725 18.93 5.31 15.00
N LYS A 726 19.66 6.15 15.72
CA LYS A 726 21.06 5.96 16.09
C LYS A 726 21.15 4.99 17.28
N VAL A 727 22.04 4.03 17.16
CA VAL A 727 22.43 3.10 18.23
C VAL A 727 23.77 3.55 18.82
N LEU A 728 23.87 3.54 20.15
CA LEU A 728 25.00 4.00 20.96
C LEU A 728 25.27 5.52 20.86
N LYS A 729 26.15 6.04 21.72
CA LYS A 729 26.61 7.44 21.64
C LYS A 729 27.73 7.63 20.59
N GLU A 730 28.55 6.61 20.36
CA GLU A 730 29.66 6.65 19.40
C GLU A 730 29.15 6.77 17.94
N SER A 731 29.99 7.30 17.04
CA SER A 731 29.64 7.48 15.61
C SER A 731 30.85 7.47 14.67
N TYR A 732 32.01 7.07 15.20
CA TYR A 732 33.29 7.05 14.52
C TYR A 732 33.84 5.63 14.54
N PHE A 733 33.90 5.02 13.35
CA PHE A 733 34.35 3.65 13.13
C PHE A 733 35.54 3.71 12.16
N PRO A 734 36.79 3.79 12.66
CA PRO A 734 37.97 3.93 11.82
C PRO A 734 38.33 2.62 11.10
N CYS A 735 38.50 2.67 9.78
CA CYS A 735 39.10 1.56 9.04
C CYS A 735 40.63 1.52 9.26
N HIS A 736 41.07 0.75 10.25
CA HIS A 736 42.47 0.34 10.34
C HIS A 736 42.78 -0.68 9.23
N GLY A 737 43.55 -0.25 8.22
CA GLY A 737 44.01 -1.08 7.09
C GLY A 737 43.51 -0.67 5.70
N CYS A 738 42.63 0.35 5.58
CA CYS A 738 42.19 0.86 4.28
C CYS A 738 43.26 1.79 3.66
N THR A 739 43.79 1.44 2.49
CA THR A 739 44.76 2.27 1.75
C THR A 739 44.10 3.36 0.89
N ALA A 740 42.87 3.13 0.43
CA ALA A 740 42.03 4.09 -0.29
C ALA A 740 40.54 3.85 0.02
N ALA A 741 39.73 4.93 0.04
CA ALA A 741 38.30 4.85 0.35
C ALA A 741 37.46 5.73 -0.60
N LEU A 742 36.18 5.37 -0.79
CA LEU A 742 35.26 6.23 -1.55
C LEU A 742 35.03 7.59 -0.88
N SER A 743 35.18 7.64 0.45
CA SER A 743 35.12 8.85 1.28
C SER A 743 36.37 9.72 1.22
N SER A 744 37.51 9.22 0.71
CA SER A 744 38.74 10.00 0.54
C SER A 744 38.85 10.69 -0.83
N ARG A 745 37.78 10.68 -1.65
CA ARG A 745 37.70 11.47 -2.88
C ARG A 745 37.37 12.94 -2.56
N ASN A 746 38.06 13.87 -3.22
CA ASN A 746 37.93 15.31 -2.98
C ASN A 746 36.49 15.85 -3.15
N ASP A 747 35.68 15.23 -4.02
CA ASP A 747 34.31 15.62 -4.29
C ASP A 747 33.27 14.94 -3.36
N HIS A 748 33.66 13.97 -2.53
CA HIS A 748 32.74 13.04 -1.88
C HIS A 748 31.56 13.72 -1.14
N TYR A 749 31.85 14.71 -0.29
CA TYR A 749 30.83 15.44 0.48
C TYR A 749 30.03 16.43 -0.36
N GLN A 750 30.63 16.98 -1.43
CA GLN A 750 29.93 17.82 -2.40
C GLN A 750 28.93 16.98 -3.20
N THR A 751 29.34 15.79 -3.65
CA THR A 751 28.51 14.81 -4.33
C THR A 751 27.37 14.33 -3.42
N ARG A 752 27.61 14.04 -2.13
CA ARG A 752 26.51 13.75 -1.17
C ARG A 752 25.53 14.92 -1.00
N SER A 753 26.00 16.16 -1.00
CA SER A 753 25.12 17.33 -0.98
C SER A 753 24.30 17.46 -2.27
N LYS A 754 24.89 17.18 -3.44
CA LYS A 754 24.15 17.11 -4.72
C LYS A 754 23.07 16.03 -4.70
N CYS A 755 23.37 14.84 -4.18
CA CYS A 755 22.40 13.74 -4.04
C CYS A 755 21.16 14.16 -3.22
N ILE A 756 21.34 14.85 -2.09
CA ILE A 756 20.20 15.32 -1.27
C ILE A 756 19.27 16.23 -2.09
N ASN A 757 19.81 17.21 -2.82
CA ASN A 757 19.00 18.11 -3.62
C ASN A 757 18.34 17.41 -4.81
N GLU A 758 19.06 16.51 -5.49
CA GLU A 758 18.50 15.75 -6.61
C GLU A 758 17.36 14.84 -6.17
N PHE A 759 17.53 14.13 -5.05
CA PHE A 759 16.45 13.30 -4.51
C PHE A 759 15.27 14.16 -4.04
N ILE A 760 15.49 15.34 -3.45
CA ILE A 760 14.42 16.31 -3.14
C ILE A 760 13.66 16.74 -4.40
N ASN A 761 14.35 16.97 -5.51
CA ASN A 761 13.72 17.31 -6.79
C ASN A 761 12.84 16.16 -7.31
N ILE A 762 13.37 14.92 -7.29
CA ILE A 762 12.66 13.72 -7.77
C ILE A 762 11.44 13.38 -6.89
N TYR A 763 11.57 13.48 -5.55
CA TYR A 763 10.44 13.30 -4.62
C TYR A 763 9.49 14.52 -4.58
N GLY A 764 9.90 15.68 -5.08
CA GLY A 764 9.15 16.94 -5.04
C GLY A 764 9.12 17.66 -3.68
N TYR A 765 9.73 17.06 -2.65
CA TYR A 765 9.85 17.59 -1.29
C TYR A 765 10.99 16.87 -0.53
N ASN A 766 11.39 17.37 0.64
CA ASN A 766 12.39 16.72 1.50
C ASN A 766 11.76 15.70 2.48
N PRO A 767 12.05 14.39 2.36
CA PRO A 767 11.54 13.36 3.26
C PRO A 767 12.36 13.17 4.55
N LEU A 768 13.58 13.70 4.64
CA LEU A 768 14.42 13.51 5.81
C LEU A 768 13.84 14.23 7.04
N ILE A 769 13.90 13.57 8.20
CA ILE A 769 13.36 14.09 9.46
C ILE A 769 14.49 14.11 10.48
N HIS A 770 14.67 15.26 11.14
CA HIS A 770 15.63 15.40 12.22
C HIS A 770 15.16 14.72 13.51
N THR A 771 16.12 14.18 14.26
CA THR A 771 15.92 13.59 15.58
C THR A 771 17.16 13.82 16.45
N GLN A 772 16.98 13.72 17.76
CA GLN A 772 18.04 13.71 18.78
C GLN A 772 18.06 12.37 19.56
N VAL A 773 17.05 11.51 19.36
CA VAL A 773 16.90 10.23 20.05
C VAL A 773 18.05 9.32 19.65
N PHE A 774 18.79 8.78 20.60
CA PHE A 774 19.64 7.61 20.37
C PHE A 774 19.26 6.55 21.40
N MET A 775 19.46 5.28 21.05
CA MET A 775 19.18 4.16 21.94
C MET A 775 20.46 3.41 22.26
N ASP A 776 20.60 3.04 23.53
CA ASP A 776 21.72 2.27 24.06
C ASP A 776 21.17 1.17 24.98
N GLN A 777 21.99 0.21 25.39
CA GLN A 777 21.59 -0.70 26.46
C GLN A 777 21.54 0.09 27.78
N TYR A 778 20.41 -0.01 28.49
CA TYR A 778 20.41 0.23 29.93
C TYR A 778 21.31 -0.84 30.57
N VAL A 779 22.38 -0.38 31.21
CA VAL A 779 23.31 -1.18 32.02
C VAL A 779 22.80 -1.21 33.46
#